data_AF-A0A3M7N0H9-F1
#
_entry.id   AF-A0A3M7N0H9-F1
#
_cell.length_a   1.000
_cell.length_b   1.000
_cell.length_c   1.000
_cell.angle_alpha   90.00
_cell.angle_beta   90.00
_cell.angle_gamma   90.00
#
_symmetry.space_group_name_H-M   'P 1'
#
loop_
_entity.id
_entity.type
_entity.pdbx_description
1 polymer ?
#
loop_
_entity_poly.entity_id
_entity_poly.type
_entity_poly.pdbx_seq_one_letter_code
_entity_poly.pdbx_strand_id
1 'polypeptide(L)'
;MTEIAHPTIKDGWFREINDMWPGQAMTLKVNQVLHHEKSQYQDVLIFESSDYGTVLVLDNVIQATERDEFSYQEMITHLAMNSHPNPKKVLVIGGGDGGVLREVVKHETVESAILCDIDEAVIRLSKKYLPGMSIGFQHPAVSTHIGDGFKFLADRKNEFDVIITDSSDPDGPAESLFQKPYFELLRDALTEGGVITTQGSENQWLHLKLITQLKKDCREVFPNVEYAYTTIPTYPSGQIGFMVCSKDPNRNLKEPLRTWSPEDEEKLCKYYNKEVHRASFVLPTFARKALRVEEIRALMDNPNQIRNMSVIAHVDHGKSTLTDSLVQRAGIISAAKAGEARFTDTRKDEQERGITIKSTAISLYAHLPDPDDLKDIPQKTVANEFLINLIDSPGHVDFSSEVTAALRVTDGALVVVDTIEGVCVQTETVLRQALGERIKPVVIINKVDRALLELQVSKEDLFQSFSRTIESVNVIISTYLDPALGDVQVFPQRGTVAFGSGLHGWAFTVRQFAIRYAKKFGVDKKKMMERLWGDNYFNPKTKKWTKSADADGQSLERSFNMFILDPIFKIFDAFNKGKVDDLANMCAKLDIKITQEEKELPGKGLLKAAMRKFLPAADALLEMMVIHLPSPATAQKYRAETLYEGPADDPACIAIRDCDPKAELMLYVSKMVPTSDKGRFYAFGRVFSGTVRSGLKVRIQGPNYVPGKKEDLFIKSIQRTVLMMGRSTDPIEDMPAGNIVGLVGIDQFLLKSGTLTTFENAHNLKVMKFSVSPVVQRSVEVKNANDLPKLVEGLKRLSKSDPCVLTTINESGEHVVAGAGELHLEICLKDLEEDHAGVPLKISDPVVSMRETVNEKSSMTALSKSPNKHNRLYVIAEPLGEEVSQAIEQGKINPRDDFKSRARVLADDYGWDVTDARKIWAFGPDTTGPNLLVDQTKAVQYLNEIKDSFVSGFQWATREGPVAEEPLRSVRFNVMDVTLHADAIHRGGGQIIPTARRVLYASLLLADPALQEPVFLVEIQVPEQAMGGIYNVLTRRRGHVFSEEQRVGTPLFTVKAYLPVMESFGFNADLRAATSGQAFPQMVFDHWQILPGGSPLKPDSLPGQVVAKSRVRKGLKEAVPDYTNYYDKL
;
A
#
# COMPACT_ATOMS: atom_id res chain seq x y z
N MET A 1 -18.28 -74.16 -4.52
CA MET A 1 -18.30 -73.00 -5.45
C MET A 1 -16.87 -72.80 -5.91
N THR A 2 -16.63 -72.43 -7.16
CA THR A 2 -15.30 -71.99 -7.60
C THR A 2 -14.97 -70.68 -6.90
N GLU A 3 -13.78 -70.57 -6.28
CA GLU A 3 -13.30 -69.28 -5.76
C GLU A 3 -13.19 -68.28 -6.92
N ILE A 4 -13.84 -67.14 -6.78
CA ILE A 4 -13.76 -66.03 -7.73
C ILE A 4 -12.42 -65.32 -7.45
N ALA A 5 -11.39 -65.65 -8.23
CA ALA A 5 -10.08 -65.04 -8.09
C ALA A 5 -10.01 -63.69 -8.81
N HIS A 6 -9.74 -62.61 -8.06
CA HIS A 6 -9.60 -61.25 -8.59
C HIS A 6 -8.13 -60.78 -8.58
N PRO A 7 -7.59 -60.11 -9.62
CA PRO A 7 -6.17 -59.75 -9.71
C PRO A 7 -5.63 -58.88 -8.57
N THR A 8 -6.49 -58.07 -7.93
CA THR A 8 -6.14 -57.19 -6.79
C THR A 8 -6.31 -57.85 -5.42
N ILE A 9 -6.87 -59.05 -5.34
CA ILE A 9 -6.92 -59.84 -4.12
C ILE A 9 -5.69 -60.75 -4.08
N LYS A 10 -4.76 -60.46 -3.18
CA LYS A 10 -3.50 -61.20 -3.01
C LYS A 10 -3.30 -61.54 -1.54
N ASP A 11 -2.97 -62.81 -1.27
CA ASP A 11 -2.72 -63.34 0.08
C ASP A 11 -3.92 -63.16 1.04
N GLY A 12 -5.15 -63.13 0.50
CA GLY A 12 -6.40 -62.86 1.26
C GLY A 12 -6.69 -61.38 1.51
N TRP A 13 -5.94 -60.46 0.89
CA TRP A 13 -6.13 -59.01 1.01
C TRP A 13 -6.43 -58.39 -0.34
N PHE A 14 -7.53 -57.65 -0.43
CA PHE A 14 -7.76 -56.68 -1.49
C PHE A 14 -6.75 -55.53 -1.33
N ARG A 15 -6.21 -55.03 -2.44
CA ARG A 15 -5.23 -53.93 -2.47
C ARG A 15 -5.61 -52.92 -3.54
N GLU A 16 -6.01 -51.74 -3.10
CA GLU A 16 -6.17 -50.56 -3.93
C GLU A 16 -4.83 -49.83 -4.03
N ILE A 17 -4.33 -49.67 -5.26
CA ILE A 17 -3.07 -49.02 -5.59
C ILE A 17 -3.31 -48.20 -6.86
N ASN A 18 -3.19 -46.88 -6.76
CA ASN A 18 -3.42 -45.93 -7.85
C ASN A 18 -2.41 -44.77 -7.73
N ASP A 19 -1.94 -44.24 -8.86
CA ASP A 19 -1.00 -43.11 -8.93
C ASP A 19 -1.61 -41.78 -8.41
N MET A 20 -2.94 -41.69 -8.29
CA MET A 20 -3.65 -40.60 -7.59
C MET A 20 -3.24 -40.45 -6.11
N TRP A 21 -2.69 -41.51 -5.50
CA TRP A 21 -2.25 -41.51 -4.10
C TRP A 21 -0.73 -41.79 -4.00
N PRO A 22 0.17 -40.87 -4.43
CA PRO A 22 1.60 -41.18 -4.54
C PRO A 22 2.23 -41.70 -3.24
N GLY A 23 2.59 -42.99 -3.24
CA GLY A 23 3.17 -43.67 -2.07
C GLY A 23 2.17 -44.15 -1.02
N GLN A 24 0.86 -44.18 -1.32
CA GLN A 24 -0.21 -44.68 -0.46
C GLN A 24 -0.95 -45.84 -1.14
N ALA A 25 -1.53 -46.73 -0.34
CA ALA A 25 -2.35 -47.85 -0.80
C ALA A 25 -3.33 -48.24 0.30
N MET A 26 -4.58 -48.56 -0.05
CA MET A 26 -5.57 -49.06 0.89
C MET A 26 -5.72 -50.57 0.76
N THR A 27 -5.79 -51.28 1.88
CA THR A 27 -5.86 -52.75 1.87
C THR A 27 -6.88 -53.25 2.87
N LEU A 28 -7.81 -54.09 2.42
CA LEU A 28 -8.86 -54.70 3.23
C LEU A 28 -8.74 -56.23 3.17
N LYS A 29 -8.86 -56.89 4.32
CA LYS A 29 -8.86 -58.35 4.38
C LYS A 29 -10.20 -58.88 3.88
N VAL A 30 -10.17 -59.81 2.93
CA VAL A 30 -11.36 -60.39 2.29
C VAL A 30 -11.76 -61.65 3.04
N ASN A 31 -13.02 -61.74 3.45
CA ASN A 31 -13.63 -62.98 3.95
C ASN A 31 -14.11 -63.84 2.77
N GLN A 32 -14.86 -63.25 1.84
CA GLN A 32 -15.35 -63.92 0.62
C GLN A 32 -15.69 -62.89 -0.48
N VAL A 33 -15.51 -63.28 -1.74
CA VAL A 33 -16.00 -62.50 -2.90
C VAL A 33 -17.47 -62.87 -3.15
N LEU A 34 -18.35 -61.88 -3.17
CA LEU A 34 -19.81 -62.03 -3.31
C LEU A 34 -20.28 -61.94 -4.76
N HIS A 35 -19.59 -61.12 -5.57
CA HIS A 35 -19.84 -60.94 -7.00
C HIS A 35 -18.60 -60.35 -7.70
N HIS A 36 -18.39 -60.71 -8.95
CA HIS A 36 -17.48 -60.02 -9.86
C HIS A 36 -18.09 -60.03 -11.26
N GLU A 37 -18.18 -58.87 -11.90
CA GLU A 37 -18.76 -58.69 -13.22
C GLU A 37 -18.17 -57.44 -13.88
N LYS A 38 -17.69 -57.56 -15.12
CA LYS A 38 -17.25 -56.41 -15.90
C LYS A 38 -18.42 -55.89 -16.75
N SER A 39 -18.84 -54.66 -16.50
CA SER A 39 -19.93 -54.00 -17.21
C SER A 39 -19.43 -53.44 -18.56
N GLN A 40 -20.29 -52.69 -19.26
CA GLN A 40 -19.88 -51.92 -20.44
C GLN A 40 -18.89 -50.79 -20.10
N TYR A 41 -18.90 -50.29 -18.86
CA TYR A 41 -18.19 -49.08 -18.45
C TYR A 41 -17.03 -49.35 -17.49
N GLN A 42 -17.15 -50.34 -16.60
CA GLN A 42 -16.24 -50.53 -15.46
C GLN A 42 -16.23 -51.98 -14.94
N ASP A 43 -15.17 -52.34 -14.20
CA ASP A 43 -15.02 -53.63 -13.54
C ASP A 43 -15.63 -53.60 -12.12
N VAL A 44 -16.75 -54.32 -11.92
CA VAL A 44 -17.53 -54.29 -10.67
C VAL A 44 -17.19 -55.49 -9.80
N LEU A 45 -16.54 -55.25 -8.66
CA LEU A 45 -16.19 -56.25 -7.66
C LEU A 45 -16.95 -55.96 -6.35
N ILE A 46 -17.61 -56.97 -5.78
CA ILE A 46 -18.26 -56.89 -4.47
C ILE A 46 -17.75 -58.03 -3.60
N PHE A 47 -17.24 -57.71 -2.42
CA PHE A 47 -16.73 -58.68 -1.46
C PHE A 47 -17.14 -58.34 -0.03
N GLU A 48 -17.20 -59.35 0.82
CA GLU A 48 -17.33 -59.20 2.27
C GLU A 48 -15.94 -59.09 2.88
N SER A 49 -15.69 -58.00 3.61
CA SER A 49 -14.45 -57.75 4.34
C SER A 49 -14.51 -58.26 5.78
N SER A 50 -13.35 -58.40 6.45
CA SER A 50 -13.32 -58.83 7.85
C SER A 50 -13.97 -57.87 8.84
N ASP A 51 -13.90 -56.56 8.55
CA ASP A 51 -14.20 -55.50 9.53
C ASP A 51 -15.08 -54.37 8.98
N TYR A 52 -15.22 -54.22 7.66
CA TYR A 52 -15.93 -53.10 7.01
C TYR A 52 -17.27 -53.50 6.37
N GLY A 53 -17.72 -54.74 6.60
CA GLY A 53 -18.92 -55.29 5.99
C GLY A 53 -18.73 -55.55 4.49
N THR A 54 -19.81 -55.39 3.73
CA THR A 54 -19.79 -55.47 2.26
C THR A 54 -19.08 -54.25 1.67
N VAL A 55 -18.21 -54.49 0.71
CA VAL A 55 -17.40 -53.48 0.01
C VAL A 55 -17.76 -53.49 -1.47
N LEU A 56 -18.06 -52.31 -2.03
CA LEU A 56 -18.19 -52.08 -3.47
C LEU A 56 -16.88 -51.49 -4.00
N VAL A 57 -16.33 -52.14 -5.03
CA VAL A 57 -15.14 -51.71 -5.75
C VAL A 57 -15.49 -51.56 -7.23
N LEU A 58 -15.14 -50.42 -7.82
CA LEU A 58 -15.24 -50.14 -9.25
C LEU A 58 -13.84 -49.85 -9.78
N ASP A 59 -13.44 -50.54 -10.86
CA ASP A 59 -12.13 -50.43 -11.51
C ASP A 59 -10.92 -50.48 -10.56
N ASN A 60 -11.03 -51.29 -9.50
CA ASN A 60 -10.05 -51.50 -8.42
C ASN A 60 -9.96 -50.38 -7.35
N VAL A 61 -10.87 -49.41 -7.37
CA VAL A 61 -11.00 -48.34 -6.36
C VAL A 61 -12.22 -48.61 -5.47
N ILE A 62 -12.07 -48.52 -4.14
CA ILE A 62 -13.16 -48.67 -3.18
C ILE A 62 -14.11 -47.47 -3.32
N GLN A 63 -15.37 -47.73 -3.64
CA GLN A 63 -16.40 -46.70 -3.74
C GLN A 63 -17.20 -46.57 -2.44
N ALA A 64 -17.50 -47.70 -1.78
CA ALA A 64 -18.25 -47.71 -0.54
C ALA A 64 -17.95 -48.94 0.33
N THR A 65 -18.04 -48.74 1.65
CA THR A 65 -18.16 -49.84 2.63
C THR A 65 -19.33 -49.60 3.56
N GLU A 66 -20.03 -50.66 3.97
CA GLU A 66 -21.18 -50.56 4.89
C GLU A 66 -20.82 -49.95 6.26
N ARG A 67 -19.53 -49.91 6.62
CA ARG A 67 -19.05 -49.39 7.89
C ARG A 67 -18.90 -47.87 7.94
N ASP A 68 -18.65 -47.19 6.83
CA ASP A 68 -18.33 -45.75 6.82
C ASP A 68 -18.92 -44.92 5.65
N GLU A 69 -19.65 -45.53 4.71
CA GLU A 69 -20.32 -44.84 3.58
C GLU A 69 -21.14 -43.62 3.98
N PHE A 70 -21.78 -43.67 5.15
CA PHE A 70 -22.64 -42.58 5.64
C PHE A 70 -21.88 -41.26 5.83
N SER A 71 -20.58 -41.29 6.10
CA SER A 71 -19.74 -40.08 6.25
C SER A 71 -19.55 -39.31 4.93
N TYR A 72 -19.66 -40.01 3.79
CA TYR A 72 -19.66 -39.43 2.45
C TYR A 72 -21.08 -39.07 2.01
N GLN A 73 -21.98 -40.06 2.04
CA GLN A 73 -23.32 -39.98 1.46
C GLN A 73 -24.19 -38.92 2.14
N GLU A 74 -24.13 -38.80 3.48
CA GLU A 74 -24.82 -37.74 4.21
C GLU A 74 -24.21 -36.36 3.89
N MET A 75 -22.89 -36.25 3.76
CA MET A 75 -22.22 -34.96 3.52
C MET A 75 -22.47 -34.43 2.11
N ILE A 76 -22.23 -35.23 1.06
CA ILE A 76 -22.41 -34.78 -0.33
C ILE A 76 -23.86 -34.32 -0.59
N THR A 77 -24.81 -35.02 0.03
CA THR A 77 -26.24 -34.72 -0.05
C THR A 77 -26.64 -33.50 0.77
N HIS A 78 -26.37 -33.51 2.08
CA HIS A 78 -26.96 -32.53 2.99
C HIS A 78 -26.31 -31.15 2.90
N LEU A 79 -25.08 -31.03 2.37
CA LEU A 79 -24.45 -29.74 2.07
C LEU A 79 -25.33 -28.90 1.12
N ALA A 80 -25.72 -29.43 -0.05
CA ALA A 80 -26.63 -28.71 -0.97
C ALA A 80 -28.07 -28.68 -0.44
N MET A 81 -28.60 -29.81 0.06
CA MET A 81 -30.00 -29.89 0.48
C MET A 81 -30.34 -28.93 1.63
N ASN A 82 -29.44 -28.74 2.60
CA ASN A 82 -29.67 -27.78 3.70
C ASN A 82 -29.22 -26.35 3.37
N SER A 83 -28.45 -26.15 2.30
CA SER A 83 -28.18 -24.83 1.72
C SER A 83 -29.30 -24.31 0.82
N HIS A 84 -30.28 -25.14 0.44
CA HIS A 84 -31.48 -24.71 -0.29
C HIS A 84 -32.69 -24.54 0.66
N PRO A 85 -33.46 -23.43 0.57
CA PRO A 85 -34.53 -23.14 1.53
C PRO A 85 -35.75 -24.08 1.42
N ASN A 86 -36.01 -24.68 0.25
CA ASN A 86 -37.12 -25.61 0.04
C ASN A 86 -36.92 -26.49 -1.22
N PRO A 87 -36.01 -27.48 -1.22
CA PRO A 87 -35.74 -28.31 -2.40
C PRO A 87 -36.87 -29.33 -2.61
N LYS A 88 -37.49 -29.29 -3.79
CA LYS A 88 -38.60 -30.16 -4.20
C LYS A 88 -38.19 -31.13 -5.30
N LYS A 89 -37.46 -30.63 -6.30
CA LYS A 89 -36.93 -31.41 -7.41
C LYS A 89 -35.43 -31.57 -7.28
N VAL A 90 -34.98 -32.81 -7.14
CA VAL A 90 -33.56 -33.15 -6.95
C VAL A 90 -33.09 -34.06 -8.09
N LEU A 91 -31.93 -33.76 -8.65
CA LEU A 91 -31.22 -34.64 -9.58
C LEU A 91 -29.97 -35.18 -8.90
N VAL A 92 -29.75 -36.49 -9.02
CA VAL A 92 -28.48 -37.16 -8.70
C VAL A 92 -27.88 -37.65 -10.03
N ILE A 93 -26.62 -37.32 -10.28
CA ILE A 93 -25.85 -37.78 -11.45
C ILE A 93 -24.75 -38.70 -10.92
N GLY A 94 -24.71 -39.95 -11.41
CA GLY A 94 -23.98 -41.03 -10.77
C GLY A 94 -24.69 -41.54 -9.51
N GLY A 95 -23.94 -41.99 -8.50
CA GLY A 95 -24.47 -42.50 -7.23
C GLY A 95 -25.29 -43.80 -7.36
N GLY A 96 -25.01 -44.63 -8.36
CA GLY A 96 -25.77 -45.85 -8.67
C GLY A 96 -25.88 -46.88 -7.54
N ASP A 97 -25.07 -46.78 -6.48
CA ASP A 97 -25.23 -47.54 -5.24
C ASP A 97 -26.53 -47.21 -4.46
N GLY A 98 -27.04 -45.99 -4.65
CA GLY A 98 -28.29 -45.49 -4.06
C GLY A 98 -28.14 -44.76 -2.72
N GLY A 99 -26.92 -44.59 -2.19
CA GLY A 99 -26.63 -43.86 -0.96
C GLY A 99 -27.16 -42.43 -1.01
N VAL A 100 -26.81 -41.65 -2.03
CA VAL A 100 -27.30 -40.26 -2.20
C VAL A 100 -28.82 -40.23 -2.24
N LEU A 101 -29.47 -41.15 -2.97
CA LEU A 101 -30.93 -41.22 -3.03
C LEU A 101 -31.57 -41.48 -1.66
N ARG A 102 -30.99 -42.39 -0.86
CA ARG A 102 -31.44 -42.67 0.52
C ARG A 102 -31.38 -41.41 1.38
N GLU A 103 -30.37 -40.59 1.21
CA GLU A 103 -30.19 -39.33 1.94
C GLU A 103 -31.13 -38.22 1.44
N VAL A 104 -31.33 -38.09 0.13
CA VAL A 104 -32.24 -37.11 -0.48
C VAL A 104 -33.67 -37.30 0.02
N VAL A 105 -34.17 -38.55 0.08
CA VAL A 105 -35.56 -38.83 0.48
C VAL A 105 -35.84 -38.70 1.99
N LYS A 106 -34.82 -38.41 2.83
CA LYS A 106 -35.03 -38.02 4.24
C LYS A 106 -35.62 -36.61 4.36
N HIS A 107 -35.59 -35.79 3.31
CA HIS A 107 -36.16 -34.46 3.29
C HIS A 107 -37.63 -34.49 2.84
N GLU A 108 -38.56 -34.23 3.77
CA GLU A 108 -40.02 -34.17 3.51
C GLU A 108 -40.43 -33.17 2.41
N THR A 109 -39.56 -32.22 2.07
CA THR A 109 -39.79 -31.24 0.99
C THR A 109 -39.68 -31.83 -0.41
N VAL A 110 -39.06 -33.01 -0.57
CA VAL A 110 -38.77 -33.62 -1.88
C VAL A 110 -40.02 -34.24 -2.49
N GLU A 111 -40.50 -33.62 -3.56
CA GLU A 111 -41.62 -34.10 -4.37
C GLU A 111 -41.16 -35.06 -5.47
N SER A 112 -39.93 -34.90 -5.96
CA SER A 112 -39.33 -35.78 -6.97
C SER A 112 -37.80 -35.80 -6.88
N ALA A 113 -37.25 -37.01 -6.90
CA ALA A 113 -35.81 -37.25 -7.02
C ALA A 113 -35.55 -38.13 -8.26
N ILE A 114 -34.63 -37.71 -9.12
CA ILE A 114 -34.22 -38.49 -10.29
C ILE A 114 -32.76 -38.87 -10.13
N LEU A 115 -32.42 -40.14 -10.32
CA LEU A 115 -31.03 -40.59 -10.45
C LEU A 115 -30.73 -40.92 -11.92
N CYS A 116 -29.69 -40.31 -12.45
CA CYS A 116 -29.15 -40.55 -13.78
C CYS A 116 -27.76 -41.19 -13.65
N ASP A 117 -27.67 -42.49 -13.91
CA ASP A 117 -26.41 -43.23 -13.91
C ASP A 117 -26.21 -43.92 -15.26
N ILE A 118 -24.97 -44.01 -15.70
CA ILE A 118 -24.63 -44.60 -16.99
C ILE A 118 -24.57 -46.14 -16.94
N ASP A 119 -24.32 -46.73 -15.77
CA ASP A 119 -24.09 -48.17 -15.60
C ASP A 119 -25.20 -48.87 -14.79
N GLU A 120 -26.10 -49.54 -15.51
CA GLU A 120 -27.16 -50.37 -14.92
C GLU A 120 -26.61 -51.48 -14.00
N ALA A 121 -25.38 -51.96 -14.20
CA ALA A 121 -24.79 -53.01 -13.38
C ALA A 121 -24.63 -52.56 -11.92
N VAL A 122 -24.17 -51.32 -11.67
CA VAL A 122 -23.99 -50.80 -10.32
C VAL A 122 -25.34 -50.74 -9.58
N ILE A 123 -26.37 -50.20 -10.22
CA ILE A 123 -27.73 -50.12 -9.65
C ILE A 123 -28.30 -51.51 -9.35
N ARG A 124 -28.18 -52.45 -10.29
CA ARG A 124 -28.69 -53.83 -10.13
C ARG A 124 -27.96 -54.57 -9.01
N LEU A 125 -26.64 -54.42 -8.92
CA LEU A 125 -25.81 -55.14 -7.95
C LEU A 125 -25.93 -54.53 -6.56
N SER A 126 -25.99 -53.21 -6.42
CA SER A 126 -26.20 -52.56 -5.13
C SER A 126 -27.60 -52.85 -4.55
N LYS A 127 -28.65 -52.94 -5.38
CA LYS A 127 -29.97 -53.45 -4.96
C LYS A 127 -29.95 -54.89 -4.43
N LYS A 128 -28.96 -55.70 -4.82
CA LYS A 128 -28.84 -57.11 -4.42
C LYS A 128 -27.90 -57.32 -3.22
N TYR A 129 -26.79 -56.58 -3.16
CA TYR A 129 -25.70 -56.79 -2.21
C TYR A 129 -25.54 -55.67 -1.18
N LEU A 130 -26.09 -54.47 -1.43
CA LEU A 130 -26.06 -53.31 -0.52
C LEU A 130 -27.49 -52.80 -0.23
N PRO A 131 -28.39 -53.63 0.35
CA PRO A 131 -29.79 -53.27 0.56
C PRO A 131 -29.98 -52.06 1.50
N GLY A 132 -29.03 -51.79 2.40
CA GLY A 132 -29.07 -50.65 3.31
C GLY A 132 -28.74 -49.30 2.67
N MET A 133 -28.00 -49.29 1.55
CA MET A 133 -27.74 -48.09 0.75
C MET A 133 -28.84 -47.91 -0.30
N SER A 134 -29.14 -48.98 -1.04
CA SER A 134 -30.10 -48.99 -2.15
C SER A 134 -31.59 -48.89 -1.75
N ILE A 135 -31.92 -48.77 -0.45
CA ILE A 135 -33.32 -48.62 0.01
C ILE A 135 -34.02 -47.38 -0.56
N GLY A 136 -33.27 -46.32 -0.89
CA GLY A 136 -33.81 -45.11 -1.53
C GLY A 136 -34.54 -45.38 -2.84
N PHE A 137 -34.14 -46.39 -3.61
CA PHE A 137 -34.80 -46.78 -4.87
C PHE A 137 -36.25 -47.26 -4.72
N GLN A 138 -36.71 -47.56 -3.49
CA GLN A 138 -38.09 -48.00 -3.23
C GLN A 138 -39.05 -46.85 -2.89
N HIS A 139 -38.52 -45.63 -2.73
CA HIS A 139 -39.32 -44.46 -2.33
C HIS A 139 -40.19 -43.95 -3.51
N PRO A 140 -41.48 -43.64 -3.32
CA PRO A 140 -42.39 -43.29 -4.41
C PRO A 140 -42.05 -41.99 -5.16
N ALA A 141 -41.23 -41.11 -4.57
CA ALA A 141 -40.73 -39.90 -5.23
C ALA A 141 -39.50 -40.14 -6.13
N VAL A 142 -38.91 -41.35 -6.10
CA VAL A 142 -37.67 -41.67 -6.80
C VAL A 142 -37.93 -42.28 -8.18
N SER A 143 -37.18 -41.82 -9.17
CA SER A 143 -37.10 -42.44 -10.50
C SER A 143 -35.65 -42.63 -10.93
N THR A 144 -35.40 -43.64 -11.77
CA THR A 144 -34.07 -43.99 -12.25
C THR A 144 -34.02 -43.89 -13.77
N HIS A 145 -33.00 -43.22 -14.30
CA HIS A 145 -32.69 -43.13 -15.72
C HIS A 145 -31.32 -43.76 -15.96
N ILE A 146 -31.25 -44.72 -16.87
CA ILE A 146 -29.98 -45.30 -17.32
C ILE A 146 -29.51 -44.50 -18.54
N GLY A 147 -28.44 -43.72 -18.38
CA GLY A 147 -27.97 -42.81 -19.41
C GLY A 147 -26.82 -41.90 -19.01
N ASP A 148 -26.25 -41.25 -20.01
CA ASP A 148 -25.14 -40.30 -19.90
C ASP A 148 -25.63 -38.95 -19.34
N GLY A 149 -25.08 -38.55 -18.18
CA GLY A 149 -25.43 -37.31 -17.47
C GLY A 149 -25.25 -36.03 -18.29
N PHE A 150 -24.25 -35.96 -19.18
CA PHE A 150 -24.07 -34.80 -20.07
C PHE A 150 -25.25 -34.64 -21.03
N LYS A 151 -25.66 -35.75 -21.66
CA LYS A 151 -26.81 -35.77 -22.57
C LYS A 151 -28.12 -35.52 -21.82
N PHE A 152 -28.23 -36.05 -20.60
CA PHE A 152 -29.40 -35.86 -19.74
C PHE A 152 -29.60 -34.40 -19.29
N LEU A 153 -28.51 -33.65 -19.09
CA LEU A 153 -28.54 -32.23 -18.76
C LEU A 153 -28.75 -31.32 -20.00
N ALA A 154 -28.21 -31.69 -21.17
CA ALA A 154 -28.19 -30.82 -22.36
C ALA A 154 -29.58 -30.30 -22.79
N ASP A 155 -30.61 -31.13 -22.65
CA ASP A 155 -32.00 -30.80 -23.04
C ASP A 155 -32.83 -30.18 -21.90
N ARG A 156 -32.25 -29.96 -20.71
CA ARG A 156 -32.96 -29.48 -19.51
C ARG A 156 -32.51 -28.10 -19.06
N LYS A 157 -33.47 -27.23 -18.76
CA LYS A 157 -33.20 -25.88 -18.23
C LYS A 157 -34.19 -25.51 -17.13
N ASN A 158 -33.68 -24.94 -16.04
CA ASN A 158 -34.45 -24.43 -14.90
C ASN A 158 -35.48 -25.46 -14.36
N GLU A 159 -35.04 -26.70 -14.16
CA GLU A 159 -35.88 -27.85 -13.80
C GLU A 159 -35.67 -28.34 -12.37
N PHE A 160 -34.43 -28.28 -11.84
CA PHE A 160 -34.06 -28.84 -10.53
C PHE A 160 -33.68 -27.77 -9.52
N ASP A 161 -34.08 -27.95 -8.26
CA ASP A 161 -33.71 -27.06 -7.15
C ASP A 161 -32.32 -27.41 -6.60
N VAL A 162 -32.00 -28.70 -6.60
CA VAL A 162 -30.70 -29.24 -6.18
C VAL A 162 -30.21 -30.25 -7.21
N ILE A 163 -28.93 -30.19 -7.57
CA ILE A 163 -28.25 -31.23 -8.35
C ILE A 163 -27.03 -31.73 -7.55
N ILE A 164 -26.94 -33.03 -7.37
CA ILE A 164 -25.80 -33.70 -6.71
C ILE A 164 -25.07 -34.51 -7.78
N THR A 165 -23.77 -34.27 -7.97
CA THR A 165 -22.92 -35.11 -8.83
C THR A 165 -22.04 -35.99 -7.94
N ASP A 166 -22.32 -37.29 -7.97
CA ASP A 166 -21.63 -38.36 -7.27
C ASP A 166 -21.00 -39.29 -8.32
N SER A 167 -19.94 -38.79 -8.95
CA SER A 167 -19.21 -39.47 -10.02
C SER A 167 -18.05 -40.30 -9.47
N SER A 168 -17.41 -41.09 -10.33
CA SER A 168 -16.06 -41.56 -10.02
C SER A 168 -15.05 -40.40 -10.01
N ASP A 169 -13.89 -40.67 -9.42
CA ASP A 169 -12.67 -39.85 -9.50
C ASP A 169 -12.33 -39.43 -10.96
N PRO A 170 -11.57 -38.33 -11.17
CA PRO A 170 -11.30 -37.73 -12.48
C PRO A 170 -10.29 -38.52 -13.34
N ASP A 171 -10.61 -39.77 -13.67
CA ASP A 171 -9.90 -40.62 -14.63
C ASP A 171 -10.86 -41.10 -15.75
N GLY A 172 -10.33 -41.41 -16.92
CA GLY A 172 -11.08 -41.90 -18.07
C GLY A 172 -12.27 -40.98 -18.46
N PRO A 173 -13.49 -41.53 -18.67
CA PRO A 173 -14.66 -40.73 -19.08
C PRO A 173 -15.06 -39.61 -18.09
N ALA A 174 -14.75 -39.79 -16.80
CA ALA A 174 -15.20 -38.89 -15.74
C ALA A 174 -14.45 -37.56 -15.70
N GLU A 175 -13.25 -37.45 -16.29
CA GLU A 175 -12.48 -36.19 -16.38
C GLU A 175 -13.32 -35.01 -16.90
N SER A 176 -14.22 -35.30 -17.86
CA SER A 176 -15.14 -34.31 -18.44
C SER A 176 -16.09 -33.65 -17.43
N LEU A 177 -16.48 -34.36 -16.37
CA LEU A 177 -17.39 -33.87 -15.31
C LEU A 177 -16.72 -32.82 -14.39
N PHE A 178 -15.39 -32.69 -14.43
CA PHE A 178 -14.65 -31.72 -13.63
C PHE A 178 -14.28 -30.46 -14.44
N GLN A 179 -14.76 -30.33 -15.68
CA GLN A 179 -14.45 -29.22 -16.58
C GLN A 179 -15.58 -28.19 -16.65
N LYS A 180 -15.22 -26.91 -16.88
CA LYS A 180 -16.16 -25.79 -16.98
C LYS A 180 -17.45 -26.04 -17.81
N PRO A 181 -17.42 -26.70 -18.99
CA PRO A 181 -18.65 -26.96 -19.76
C PRO A 181 -19.70 -27.79 -19.01
N TYR A 182 -19.29 -28.68 -18.10
CA TYR A 182 -20.22 -29.44 -17.26
C TYR A 182 -20.90 -28.53 -16.23
N PHE A 183 -20.15 -27.65 -15.57
CA PHE A 183 -20.71 -26.67 -14.64
C PHE A 183 -21.70 -25.72 -15.31
N GLU A 184 -21.46 -25.34 -16.57
CA GLU A 184 -22.42 -24.54 -17.35
C GLU A 184 -23.74 -25.28 -17.59
N LEU A 185 -23.71 -26.59 -17.86
CA LEU A 185 -24.91 -27.44 -17.94
C LEU A 185 -25.64 -27.54 -16.59
N LEU A 186 -24.92 -27.75 -15.49
CA LEU A 186 -25.49 -27.78 -14.13
C LEU A 186 -26.21 -26.45 -13.80
N ARG A 187 -25.57 -25.31 -14.10
CA ARG A 187 -26.13 -23.96 -13.88
C ARG A 187 -27.40 -23.72 -14.71
N ASP A 188 -27.41 -24.17 -15.96
CA ASP A 188 -28.55 -24.01 -16.86
C ASP A 188 -29.73 -24.90 -16.43
N ALA A 189 -29.47 -26.12 -15.96
CA ALA A 189 -30.48 -27.04 -15.45
C ALA A 189 -31.07 -26.65 -14.08
N LEU A 190 -30.30 -25.94 -13.23
CA LEU A 190 -30.77 -25.45 -11.92
C LEU A 190 -31.82 -24.34 -12.02
N THR A 191 -32.78 -24.32 -11.08
CA THR A 191 -33.72 -23.22 -10.87
C THR A 191 -33.04 -21.96 -10.32
N GLU A 192 -33.75 -20.82 -10.36
CA GLU A 192 -33.31 -19.58 -9.71
C GLU A 192 -33.11 -19.80 -8.20
N GLY A 193 -31.90 -19.49 -7.70
CA GLY A 193 -31.49 -19.74 -6.32
C GLY A 193 -31.12 -21.19 -5.97
N GLY A 194 -31.13 -22.10 -6.96
CA GLY A 194 -30.74 -23.50 -6.80
C GLY A 194 -29.27 -23.71 -6.37
N VAL A 195 -28.96 -24.91 -5.91
CA VAL A 195 -27.66 -25.29 -5.31
C VAL A 195 -27.15 -26.60 -5.90
N ILE A 196 -25.86 -26.70 -6.18
CA ILE A 196 -25.19 -27.98 -6.45
C ILE A 196 -24.24 -28.40 -5.33
N THR A 197 -24.08 -29.70 -5.13
CA THR A 197 -22.83 -30.29 -4.63
C THR A 197 -22.26 -31.17 -5.74
N THR A 198 -20.95 -31.11 -5.96
CA THR A 198 -20.21 -32.15 -6.69
C THR A 198 -19.07 -32.66 -5.81
N GLN A 199 -18.61 -33.89 -6.06
CA GLN A 199 -17.29 -34.32 -5.59
C GLN A 199 -16.27 -33.24 -5.99
N GLY A 200 -15.59 -32.69 -4.99
CA GLY A 200 -14.94 -31.38 -5.07
C GLY A 200 -13.49 -31.41 -5.51
N SER A 201 -13.10 -32.47 -6.22
CA SER A 201 -11.74 -32.95 -6.35
C SER A 201 -11.03 -33.10 -5.00
N GLU A 202 -11.00 -34.33 -4.49
CA GLU A 202 -9.81 -34.82 -3.79
C GLU A 202 -9.43 -34.19 -2.43
N ASN A 203 -8.25 -34.58 -1.96
CA ASN A 203 -7.67 -34.25 -0.66
C ASN A 203 -6.78 -33.00 -0.70
N GLN A 204 -7.06 -32.02 0.17
CA GLN A 204 -6.30 -30.78 0.38
C GLN A 204 -4.78 -30.94 0.62
N TRP A 205 -4.31 -32.09 1.10
CA TRP A 205 -2.88 -32.38 1.33
C TRP A 205 -2.12 -32.78 0.07
N LEU A 206 -2.80 -33.41 -0.89
CA LEU A 206 -2.21 -33.98 -2.11
C LEU A 206 -2.57 -33.17 -3.36
N HIS A 207 -3.83 -32.72 -3.44
CA HIS A 207 -4.47 -32.23 -4.65
C HIS A 207 -4.85 -30.74 -4.60
N LEU A 208 -4.21 -29.96 -3.71
CA LEU A 208 -4.53 -28.54 -3.49
C LEU A 208 -4.56 -27.70 -4.77
N LYS A 209 -3.72 -28.00 -5.77
CA LYS A 209 -3.73 -27.32 -7.07
C LYS A 209 -5.00 -27.60 -7.88
N LEU A 210 -5.50 -28.84 -7.85
CA LEU A 210 -6.71 -29.25 -8.56
C LEU A 210 -7.95 -28.60 -7.92
N ILE A 211 -8.05 -28.66 -6.59
CA ILE A 211 -9.09 -27.97 -5.80
C ILE A 211 -9.14 -26.47 -6.13
N THR A 212 -7.95 -25.85 -6.22
CA THR A 212 -7.81 -24.43 -6.52
C THR A 212 -8.32 -24.10 -7.93
N GLN A 213 -7.90 -24.85 -8.94
CA GLN A 213 -8.36 -24.68 -10.32
C GLN A 213 -9.88 -24.95 -10.46
N LEU A 214 -10.40 -26.01 -9.81
CA LEU A 214 -11.83 -26.30 -9.81
C LEU A 214 -12.65 -25.18 -9.15
N LYS A 215 -12.14 -24.57 -8.07
CA LYS A 215 -12.79 -23.40 -7.43
C LYS A 215 -12.82 -22.18 -8.33
N LYS A 216 -11.80 -21.97 -9.16
CA LYS A 216 -11.78 -20.94 -10.18
C LYS A 216 -12.81 -21.21 -11.28
N ASP A 217 -12.82 -22.41 -11.86
CA ASP A 217 -13.74 -22.76 -12.96
C ASP A 217 -15.21 -22.69 -12.52
N CYS A 218 -15.53 -23.17 -11.30
CA CYS A 218 -16.86 -23.00 -10.72
C CYS A 218 -17.24 -21.52 -10.53
N ARG A 219 -16.30 -20.66 -10.10
CA ARG A 219 -16.55 -19.20 -9.89
C ARG A 219 -16.79 -18.43 -11.18
N GLU A 220 -16.29 -18.91 -12.31
CA GLU A 220 -16.62 -18.33 -13.62
C GLU A 220 -18.04 -18.66 -14.09
N VAL A 221 -18.71 -19.64 -13.44
CA VAL A 221 -20.05 -20.12 -13.80
C VAL A 221 -21.10 -19.75 -12.75
N PHE A 222 -20.77 -19.84 -11.46
CA PHE A 222 -21.67 -19.59 -10.33
C PHE A 222 -21.22 -18.37 -9.51
N PRO A 223 -22.16 -17.50 -9.09
CA PRO A 223 -21.81 -16.32 -8.27
C PRO A 223 -21.37 -16.67 -6.84
N ASN A 224 -21.67 -17.88 -6.36
CA ASN A 224 -21.33 -18.32 -5.01
C ASN A 224 -20.79 -19.75 -5.04
N VAL A 225 -19.57 -19.94 -4.52
CA VAL A 225 -18.79 -21.18 -4.60
C VAL A 225 -17.94 -21.37 -3.35
N GLU A 226 -18.15 -22.48 -2.66
CA GLU A 226 -17.39 -22.87 -1.48
C GLU A 226 -16.86 -24.31 -1.58
N TYR A 227 -15.72 -24.54 -0.95
CA TYR A 227 -15.11 -25.85 -0.81
C TYR A 227 -15.33 -26.35 0.62
N ALA A 228 -15.94 -27.51 0.75
CA ALA A 228 -16.07 -28.28 1.99
C ALA A 228 -15.22 -29.55 1.92
N TYR A 229 -14.98 -30.21 3.04
CA TYR A 229 -14.39 -31.54 3.06
C TYR A 229 -14.96 -32.40 4.20
N THR A 230 -14.86 -33.72 4.06
CA THR A 230 -15.17 -34.71 5.12
C THR A 230 -14.03 -35.70 5.30
N THR A 231 -14.14 -36.55 6.31
CA THR A 231 -13.19 -37.64 6.61
C THR A 231 -13.84 -38.99 6.36
N ILE A 232 -13.22 -39.83 5.52
CA ILE A 232 -13.67 -41.19 5.23
C ILE A 232 -12.51 -42.14 5.57
N PRO A 233 -12.66 -43.03 6.58
CA PRO A 233 -11.60 -43.97 6.96
C PRO A 233 -11.12 -44.90 5.83
N THR A 234 -12.02 -45.32 4.93
CA THR A 234 -11.69 -46.24 3.82
C THR A 234 -11.14 -45.57 2.56
N TYR A 235 -11.29 -44.24 2.42
CA TYR A 235 -10.70 -43.52 1.31
C TYR A 235 -9.17 -43.46 1.48
N PRO A 236 -8.34 -43.75 0.46
CA PRO A 236 -6.89 -43.98 0.63
C PRO A 236 -6.14 -42.84 1.31
N SER A 237 -6.60 -41.60 1.12
CA SER A 237 -6.01 -40.40 1.69
C SER A 237 -6.71 -39.90 2.97
N GLY A 238 -7.77 -40.58 3.42
CA GLY A 238 -8.54 -40.30 4.64
C GLY A 238 -9.47 -39.07 4.60
N GLN A 239 -9.43 -38.26 3.53
CA GLN A 239 -10.26 -37.05 3.36
C GLN A 239 -10.69 -36.88 1.90
N ILE A 240 -11.91 -36.39 1.70
CA ILE A 240 -12.44 -36.04 0.37
C ILE A 240 -13.07 -34.64 0.41
N GLY A 241 -12.93 -33.90 -0.69
CA GLY A 241 -13.47 -32.56 -0.89
C GLY A 241 -14.84 -32.56 -1.56
N PHE A 242 -15.59 -31.48 -1.36
CA PHE A 242 -16.87 -31.17 -2.02
C PHE A 242 -16.89 -29.74 -2.51
N MET A 243 -17.41 -29.53 -3.72
CA MET A 243 -17.64 -28.18 -4.25
C MET A 243 -19.12 -27.89 -4.22
N VAL A 244 -19.49 -26.91 -3.38
CA VAL A 244 -20.86 -26.46 -3.19
C VAL A 244 -21.00 -25.12 -3.91
N CYS A 245 -21.94 -25.02 -4.85
CA CYS A 245 -22.15 -23.79 -5.63
C CYS A 245 -23.63 -23.41 -5.65
N SER A 246 -23.95 -22.12 -5.74
CA SER A 246 -25.33 -21.64 -5.87
C SER A 246 -25.48 -20.51 -6.87
N LYS A 247 -26.67 -20.43 -7.48
CA LYS A 247 -27.10 -19.32 -8.33
C LYS A 247 -27.53 -18.08 -7.54
N ASP A 248 -27.80 -18.20 -6.23
CA ASP A 248 -28.09 -17.05 -5.36
C ASP A 248 -26.76 -16.42 -4.86
N PRO A 249 -26.40 -15.19 -5.29
CA PRO A 249 -25.14 -14.55 -4.86
C PRO A 249 -25.08 -14.31 -3.35
N ASN A 250 -26.23 -14.18 -2.67
CA ASN A 250 -26.30 -13.86 -1.24
C ASN A 250 -26.37 -15.11 -0.34
N ARG A 251 -26.31 -16.33 -0.91
CA ARG A 251 -26.43 -17.58 -0.16
C ARG A 251 -25.18 -17.83 0.68
N ASN A 252 -25.30 -17.85 2.01
CA ASN A 252 -24.21 -18.35 2.85
C ASN A 252 -24.21 -19.89 2.88
N LEU A 253 -23.44 -20.52 1.99
CA LEU A 253 -23.32 -21.99 1.90
C LEU A 253 -22.72 -22.64 3.16
N LYS A 254 -22.00 -21.87 3.99
CA LYS A 254 -21.37 -22.35 5.23
C LYS A 254 -22.36 -22.52 6.39
N GLU A 255 -23.56 -22.00 6.25
CA GLU A 255 -24.62 -22.01 7.26
C GLU A 255 -25.85 -22.76 6.72
N PRO A 256 -26.26 -23.89 7.34
CA PRO A 256 -27.44 -24.61 6.89
C PRO A 256 -28.69 -23.77 7.14
N LEU A 257 -29.47 -23.50 6.09
CA LEU A 257 -30.75 -22.80 6.16
C LEU A 257 -31.85 -23.66 6.80
N ARG A 258 -31.73 -24.97 6.62
CA ARG A 258 -32.62 -25.98 7.19
C ARG A 258 -31.83 -26.88 8.13
N THR A 259 -32.42 -27.17 9.29
CA THR A 259 -31.86 -28.08 10.29
C THR A 259 -32.99 -28.89 10.89
N TRP A 260 -32.72 -30.17 11.19
CA TRP A 260 -33.64 -31.00 11.96
C TRP A 260 -33.66 -30.61 13.45
N SER A 261 -34.62 -31.14 14.21
CA SER A 261 -34.51 -31.16 15.67
C SER A 261 -33.35 -32.08 16.07
N PRO A 262 -32.71 -31.91 17.26
CA PRO A 262 -31.64 -32.82 17.68
C PRO A 262 -32.08 -34.30 17.73
N GLU A 263 -33.34 -34.55 18.10
CA GLU A 263 -33.95 -35.88 18.19
C GLU A 263 -34.17 -36.51 16.80
N ASP A 264 -34.55 -35.70 15.80
CA ASP A 264 -34.64 -36.13 14.41
C ASP A 264 -33.25 -36.28 13.76
N GLU A 265 -32.28 -35.44 14.13
CA GLU A 265 -30.90 -35.48 13.65
C GLU A 265 -30.21 -36.78 14.06
N GLU A 266 -30.28 -37.18 15.35
CA GLU A 266 -29.79 -38.48 15.85
C GLU A 266 -30.49 -39.69 15.23
N LYS A 267 -31.73 -39.53 14.78
CA LYS A 267 -32.54 -40.61 14.17
C LYS A 267 -32.29 -40.75 12.66
N LEU A 268 -32.05 -39.64 11.97
CA LEU A 268 -31.91 -39.59 10.52
C LEU A 268 -30.45 -39.68 10.06
N CYS A 269 -29.51 -39.10 10.80
CA CYS A 269 -28.09 -39.00 10.39
C CYS A 269 -27.17 -39.74 11.37
N LYS A 270 -26.08 -40.31 10.86
CA LYS A 270 -25.01 -40.95 11.65
C LYS A 270 -23.76 -40.07 11.78
N TYR A 271 -23.54 -39.15 10.85
CA TYR A 271 -22.35 -38.28 10.78
C TYR A 271 -22.72 -36.81 10.59
N TYR A 272 -23.65 -36.51 9.69
CA TYR A 272 -24.05 -35.14 9.42
C TYR A 272 -24.83 -34.55 10.60
N ASN A 273 -24.47 -33.33 10.96
CA ASN A 273 -25.26 -32.43 11.79
C ASN A 273 -24.91 -30.98 11.42
N LYS A 274 -25.68 -30.01 11.93
CA LYS A 274 -25.44 -28.58 11.65
C LYS A 274 -24.03 -28.07 12.02
N GLU A 275 -23.34 -28.69 12.98
CA GLU A 275 -22.00 -28.29 13.41
C GLU A 275 -20.93 -28.89 12.50
N VAL A 276 -21.10 -30.15 12.08
CA VAL A 276 -20.30 -30.80 11.04
C VAL A 276 -20.44 -30.10 9.69
N HIS A 277 -21.65 -29.64 9.32
CA HIS A 277 -21.86 -28.79 8.14
C HIS A 277 -20.95 -27.56 8.19
N ARG A 278 -21.02 -26.76 9.25
CA ARG A 278 -20.15 -25.58 9.45
C ARG A 278 -18.66 -25.95 9.44
N ALA A 279 -18.29 -27.01 10.16
CA ALA A 279 -16.90 -27.45 10.31
C ALA A 279 -16.28 -27.90 8.99
N SER A 280 -17.06 -28.49 8.07
CA SER A 280 -16.57 -28.94 6.77
C SER A 280 -15.97 -27.83 5.90
N PHE A 281 -16.39 -26.57 6.11
CA PHE A 281 -15.85 -25.38 5.43
C PHE A 281 -14.67 -24.73 6.18
N VAL A 282 -14.23 -25.27 7.32
CA VAL A 282 -13.15 -24.71 8.15
C VAL A 282 -11.81 -25.29 7.71
N LEU A 283 -11.15 -24.59 6.79
CA LEU A 283 -9.90 -25.07 6.20
C LEU A 283 -8.66 -24.79 7.07
N PRO A 284 -7.68 -25.72 7.12
CA PRO A 284 -6.40 -25.50 7.77
C PRO A 284 -5.64 -24.34 7.12
N THR A 285 -4.77 -23.69 7.89
CA THR A 285 -4.11 -22.43 7.51
C THR A 285 -3.39 -22.48 6.15
N PHE A 286 -2.79 -23.62 5.76
CA PHE A 286 -2.10 -23.75 4.48
C PHE A 286 -3.07 -23.74 3.29
N ALA A 287 -4.12 -24.56 3.33
CA ALA A 287 -5.15 -24.62 2.28
C ALA A 287 -5.92 -23.30 2.18
N ARG A 288 -6.28 -22.72 3.34
CA ARG A 288 -6.89 -21.38 3.42
C ARG A 288 -6.00 -20.29 2.85
N LYS A 289 -4.67 -20.35 3.04
CA LYS A 289 -3.75 -19.37 2.43
C LYS A 289 -3.74 -19.51 0.92
N ALA A 290 -3.62 -20.73 0.38
CA ALA A 290 -3.58 -20.96 -1.06
C ALA A 290 -4.82 -20.42 -1.78
N LEU A 291 -6.01 -20.82 -1.33
CA LEU A 291 -7.28 -20.38 -1.93
C LEU A 291 -7.51 -18.85 -1.81
N ARG A 292 -6.95 -18.21 -0.79
CA ARG A 292 -7.05 -16.76 -0.59
C ARG A 292 -6.11 -15.94 -1.46
N VAL A 293 -4.94 -16.47 -1.82
CA VAL A 293 -4.03 -15.79 -2.78
C VAL A 293 -4.71 -15.71 -4.15
N GLU A 294 -5.49 -16.73 -4.54
CA GLU A 294 -6.31 -16.69 -5.75
C GLU A 294 -7.47 -15.68 -5.67
N GLU A 295 -8.16 -15.58 -4.53
CA GLU A 295 -9.18 -14.54 -4.31
C GLU A 295 -8.60 -13.14 -4.47
N ILE A 296 -7.40 -12.92 -3.91
CA ILE A 296 -6.65 -11.67 -4.10
C ILE A 296 -6.28 -11.47 -5.57
N ARG A 297 -5.76 -12.50 -6.26
CA ARG A 297 -5.38 -12.42 -7.68
C ARG A 297 -6.59 -12.14 -8.59
N ALA A 298 -7.77 -12.71 -8.33
CA ALA A 298 -8.98 -12.43 -9.10
C ALA A 298 -9.45 -10.97 -8.93
N LEU A 299 -9.33 -10.40 -7.72
CA LEU A 299 -9.63 -8.99 -7.49
C LEU A 299 -8.64 -8.04 -8.20
N MET A 300 -7.40 -8.47 -8.45
CA MET A 300 -6.41 -7.67 -9.19
C MET A 300 -6.81 -7.41 -10.65
N ASP A 301 -7.59 -8.30 -11.28
CA ASP A 301 -8.04 -8.16 -12.68
C ASP A 301 -9.07 -7.04 -12.89
N ASN A 302 -9.69 -6.53 -11.81
CA ASN A 302 -10.65 -5.44 -11.89
C ASN A 302 -10.15 -4.19 -11.17
N PRO A 303 -9.51 -3.24 -11.89
CA PRO A 303 -9.01 -2.01 -11.31
C PRO A 303 -10.03 -1.18 -10.54
N ASN A 304 -11.33 -1.38 -10.76
CA ASN A 304 -12.40 -0.69 -10.02
C ASN A 304 -12.54 -1.17 -8.56
N GLN A 305 -12.11 -2.40 -8.26
CA GLN A 305 -12.15 -3.00 -6.93
C GLN A 305 -10.87 -2.80 -6.11
N ILE A 306 -9.86 -2.18 -6.71
CA ILE A 306 -8.60 -1.88 -6.05
C ILE A 306 -8.69 -0.50 -5.36
N ARG A 307 -8.05 -0.34 -4.22
CA ARG A 307 -7.70 0.94 -3.59
C ARG A 307 -6.22 0.94 -3.23
N ASN A 308 -5.41 1.75 -3.90
CA ASN A 308 -4.02 1.95 -3.49
C ASN A 308 -3.94 3.15 -2.55
N MET A 309 -3.41 2.97 -1.34
CA MET A 309 -3.42 4.03 -0.33
C MET A 309 -2.20 4.02 0.59
N SER A 310 -1.83 5.19 1.10
CA SER A 310 -0.76 5.35 2.09
C SER A 310 -1.27 5.97 3.40
N VAL A 311 -0.78 5.49 4.54
CA VAL A 311 -1.12 6.10 5.84
C VAL A 311 -0.13 7.20 6.17
N ILE A 312 -0.58 8.45 6.18
CA ILE A 312 0.19 9.65 6.49
C ILE A 312 -0.02 10.03 7.95
N ALA A 313 1.05 10.29 8.69
CA ALA A 313 0.98 10.78 10.07
C ALA A 313 2.24 11.54 10.45
N HIS A 314 2.12 12.39 11.46
CA HIS A 314 3.24 12.87 12.26
C HIS A 314 3.85 11.72 13.11
N VAL A 315 5.02 11.95 13.70
CA VAL A 315 5.61 11.02 14.70
C VAL A 315 4.62 10.82 15.84
N ASP A 316 4.57 9.62 16.41
CA ASP A 316 3.77 9.25 17.59
C ASP A 316 2.25 9.48 17.52
N HIS A 317 1.67 9.93 16.40
CA HIS A 317 0.22 10.00 16.17
C HIS A 317 -0.48 8.61 16.10
N GLY A 318 0.25 7.50 16.34
CA GLY A 318 -0.30 6.15 16.43
C GLY A 318 -0.53 5.44 15.08
N LYS A 319 0.23 5.82 14.05
CA LYS A 319 0.18 5.26 12.69
C LYS A 319 0.30 3.72 12.67
N SER A 320 1.43 3.17 13.14
CA SER A 320 1.70 1.72 13.11
C SER A 320 0.71 0.91 13.97
N THR A 321 0.20 1.50 15.05
CA THR A 321 -0.83 0.90 15.91
C THR A 321 -2.19 0.78 15.21
N LEU A 322 -2.49 1.74 14.33
CA LEU A 322 -3.70 1.75 13.52
C LEU A 322 -3.61 0.78 12.33
N THR A 323 -2.45 0.71 11.67
CA THR A 323 -2.22 -0.29 10.60
C THR A 323 -2.25 -1.71 11.16
N ASP A 324 -1.68 -1.96 12.34
CA ASP A 324 -1.83 -3.24 13.06
C ASP A 324 -3.30 -3.68 13.21
N SER A 325 -4.22 -2.74 13.50
CA SER A 325 -5.65 -3.07 13.65
C SER A 325 -6.28 -3.54 12.32
N LEU A 326 -5.86 -2.97 11.19
CA LEU A 326 -6.27 -3.40 9.84
C LEU A 326 -5.66 -4.78 9.48
N VAL A 327 -4.38 -4.98 9.77
CA VAL A 327 -3.64 -6.24 9.54
C VAL A 327 -4.22 -7.39 10.40
N GLN A 328 -4.68 -7.09 11.61
CA GLN A 328 -5.40 -8.02 12.47
C GLN A 328 -6.73 -8.44 11.83
N ARG A 329 -7.51 -7.49 11.33
CA ARG A 329 -8.81 -7.78 10.69
C ARG A 329 -8.66 -8.60 9.41
N ALA A 330 -7.57 -8.39 8.67
CA ALA A 330 -7.19 -9.24 7.55
C ALA A 330 -6.73 -10.65 7.96
N GLY A 331 -6.62 -10.98 9.25
CA GLY A 331 -6.23 -12.31 9.74
C GLY A 331 -4.76 -12.65 9.56
N ILE A 332 -3.91 -11.63 9.36
CA ILE A 332 -2.45 -11.78 9.21
C ILE A 332 -1.76 -11.87 10.58
N ILE A 333 -2.30 -11.18 11.60
CA ILE A 333 -1.83 -11.22 13.00
C ILE A 333 -2.96 -11.56 13.98
N SER A 334 -2.61 -12.10 15.15
CA SER A 334 -3.57 -12.46 16.19
C SER A 334 -4.03 -11.24 17.02
N ALA A 335 -5.27 -11.28 17.51
CA ALA A 335 -5.90 -10.17 18.23
C ALA A 335 -5.19 -9.74 19.53
N ALA A 336 -4.44 -10.65 20.14
CA ALA A 336 -3.63 -10.40 21.33
C ALA A 336 -2.33 -9.64 21.03
N LYS A 337 -1.76 -9.77 19.81
CA LYS A 337 -0.53 -9.09 19.39
C LYS A 337 -0.77 -7.75 18.71
N ALA A 338 -1.99 -7.50 18.25
CA ALA A 338 -2.35 -6.29 17.51
C ALA A 338 -2.31 -5.01 18.37
N GLY A 339 -1.47 -4.07 17.95
CA GLY A 339 -1.22 -2.77 18.61
C GLY A 339 0.08 -2.75 19.43
N GLU A 340 0.65 -3.92 19.74
CA GLU A 340 1.93 -4.06 20.45
C GLU A 340 3.04 -4.58 19.51
N ALA A 341 2.70 -5.48 18.58
CA ALA A 341 3.65 -6.13 17.69
C ALA A 341 4.18 -5.24 16.56
N ARG A 342 3.42 -4.20 16.14
CA ARG A 342 3.77 -3.25 15.08
C ARG A 342 4.32 -3.96 13.85
N PHE A 343 3.46 -4.75 13.20
CA PHE A 343 3.84 -5.69 12.16
C PHE A 343 4.56 -5.03 10.97
N THR A 344 4.17 -3.79 10.64
CA THR A 344 4.75 -2.94 9.60
C THR A 344 6.12 -2.36 9.94
N ASP A 345 6.47 -2.26 11.23
CA ASP A 345 7.83 -1.93 11.71
C ASP A 345 8.65 -3.24 11.64
N THR A 346 9.27 -3.49 10.49
CA THR A 346 9.89 -4.79 10.18
C THR A 346 11.30 -4.94 10.74
N ARG A 347 12.02 -3.83 10.91
CA ARG A 347 13.39 -3.80 11.42
C ARG A 347 13.41 -3.81 12.96
N LYS A 348 14.56 -4.22 13.52
CA LYS A 348 14.74 -4.28 14.99
C LYS A 348 14.83 -2.88 15.61
N ASP A 349 15.48 -1.95 14.92
CA ASP A 349 15.61 -0.55 15.35
C ASP A 349 14.28 0.23 15.27
N GLU A 350 13.42 -0.05 14.30
CA GLU A 350 12.03 0.47 14.26
C GLU A 350 11.24 0.01 15.50
N GLN A 351 11.35 -1.27 15.86
CA GLN A 351 10.71 -1.83 17.05
C GLN A 351 11.29 -1.25 18.34
N GLU A 352 12.62 -1.11 18.46
CA GLU A 352 13.28 -0.53 19.65
C GLU A 352 13.02 0.98 19.81
N ARG A 353 12.99 1.76 18.71
CA ARG A 353 12.82 3.23 18.76
C ARG A 353 11.37 3.70 18.74
N GLY A 354 10.40 2.84 18.39
CA GLY A 354 8.98 3.21 18.31
C GLY A 354 8.55 3.87 16.99
N ILE A 355 9.44 3.98 16.00
CA ILE A 355 9.22 4.73 14.75
C ILE A 355 9.37 3.84 13.52
N THR A 356 8.54 4.07 12.49
CA THR A 356 8.75 3.49 11.15
C THR A 356 9.86 4.25 10.42
N ILE A 357 10.80 3.52 9.82
CA ILE A 357 11.97 4.04 9.09
C ILE A 357 11.84 3.72 7.59
N LYS A 358 11.33 2.53 7.21
CA LYS A 358 11.17 2.12 5.81
C LYS A 358 9.71 1.80 5.50
N SER A 359 9.18 2.34 4.38
CA SER A 359 7.82 2.05 3.94
C SER A 359 7.64 0.57 3.62
N THR A 360 6.62 -0.05 4.19
CA THR A 360 6.20 -1.43 3.91
C THR A 360 4.79 -1.47 3.31
N ALA A 361 4.56 -2.44 2.42
CA ALA A 361 3.31 -2.60 1.68
C ALA A 361 2.59 -3.89 2.10
N ILE A 362 1.28 -3.80 2.28
CA ILE A 362 0.40 -4.91 2.69
C ILE A 362 -0.89 -4.84 1.87
N SER A 363 -1.28 -5.96 1.27
CA SER A 363 -2.61 -6.10 0.65
C SER A 363 -3.63 -6.62 1.66
N LEU A 364 -4.77 -5.94 1.74
CA LEU A 364 -5.89 -6.24 2.63
C LEU A 364 -7.12 -6.58 1.77
N TYR A 365 -7.77 -7.70 2.06
CA TYR A 365 -9.09 -8.02 1.51
C TYR A 365 -10.17 -7.35 2.37
N ALA A 366 -11.09 -6.63 1.74
CA ALA A 366 -12.21 -5.95 2.37
C ALA A 366 -13.53 -6.39 1.70
N HIS A 367 -14.60 -6.49 2.50
CA HIS A 367 -15.92 -6.91 2.04
C HIS A 367 -16.98 -5.97 2.64
N LEU A 368 -17.86 -5.43 1.80
CA LEU A 368 -19.02 -4.65 2.25
C LEU A 368 -20.22 -5.60 2.47
N PRO A 369 -20.71 -5.77 3.71
CA PRO A 369 -21.72 -6.79 4.02
C PRO A 369 -23.14 -6.42 3.59
N ASP A 370 -23.44 -5.15 3.35
CA ASP A 370 -24.74 -4.69 2.88
C ASP A 370 -24.63 -4.26 1.39
N PRO A 371 -25.30 -4.95 0.44
CA PRO A 371 -25.27 -4.58 -0.97
C PRO A 371 -25.81 -3.17 -1.25
N ASP A 372 -26.66 -2.59 -0.38
CA ASP A 372 -27.10 -1.20 -0.53
C ASP A 372 -25.97 -0.20 -0.33
N ASP A 373 -24.88 -0.57 0.35
CA ASP A 373 -23.72 0.30 0.56
C ASP A 373 -22.91 0.53 -0.73
N LEU A 374 -23.05 -0.33 -1.74
CA LEU A 374 -22.48 -0.11 -3.07
C LEU A 374 -23.04 1.14 -3.75
N LYS A 375 -24.27 1.55 -3.42
CA LYS A 375 -24.94 2.73 -3.98
C LYS A 375 -24.36 4.05 -3.46
N ASP A 376 -23.66 4.02 -2.33
CA ASP A 376 -22.98 5.20 -1.78
C ASP A 376 -21.62 5.45 -2.44
N ILE A 377 -21.08 4.47 -3.18
CA ILE A 377 -19.77 4.58 -3.83
C ILE A 377 -19.93 5.43 -5.11
N PRO A 378 -19.30 6.61 -5.20
CA PRO A 378 -19.53 7.58 -6.30
C PRO A 378 -18.80 7.22 -7.61
N GLN A 379 -18.34 5.98 -7.74
CA GLN A 379 -17.51 5.48 -8.84
C GLN A 379 -17.96 4.08 -9.23
N LYS A 380 -17.62 3.65 -10.45
CA LYS A 380 -18.00 2.34 -10.97
C LYS A 380 -17.51 1.23 -10.03
N THR A 381 -18.40 0.34 -9.63
CA THR A 381 -18.14 -0.89 -8.87
C THR A 381 -18.91 -2.04 -9.50
N VAL A 382 -18.52 -3.29 -9.22
CA VAL A 382 -19.05 -4.51 -9.88
C VAL A 382 -19.44 -5.61 -8.89
N ALA A 383 -18.85 -5.57 -7.69
CA ALA A 383 -18.95 -6.55 -6.62
C ALA A 383 -18.75 -5.83 -5.26
N ASN A 384 -19.04 -6.53 -4.17
CA ASN A 384 -18.87 -6.09 -2.77
C ASN A 384 -17.51 -6.45 -2.14
N GLU A 385 -16.64 -7.10 -2.90
CA GLU A 385 -15.28 -7.46 -2.52
C GLU A 385 -14.26 -6.48 -3.09
N PHE A 386 -13.29 -6.06 -2.27
CA PHE A 386 -12.31 -5.02 -2.59
C PHE A 386 -10.90 -5.43 -2.14
N LEU A 387 -9.90 -5.03 -2.93
CA LEU A 387 -8.48 -5.18 -2.61
C LEU A 387 -7.89 -3.82 -2.22
N ILE A 388 -7.44 -3.68 -0.97
CA ILE A 388 -6.81 -2.45 -0.48
C ILE A 388 -5.32 -2.67 -0.32
N ASN A 389 -4.52 -2.03 -1.16
CA ASN A 389 -3.06 -2.02 -1.04
C ASN A 389 -2.66 -0.85 -0.14
N LEU A 390 -2.24 -1.13 1.09
CA LEU A 390 -1.82 -0.17 2.10
C LEU A 390 -0.30 -0.05 2.12
N ILE A 391 0.23 1.17 2.07
CA ILE A 391 1.64 1.48 2.31
C ILE A 391 1.79 2.29 3.60
N ASP A 392 2.64 1.85 4.51
CA ASP A 392 2.79 2.46 5.84
C ASP A 392 3.94 3.49 5.91
N SER A 393 3.60 4.80 5.99
CA SER A 393 4.47 6.01 6.03
C SER A 393 5.89 5.84 5.47
N PRO A 394 7.00 6.23 6.16
CA PRO A 394 7.22 6.74 7.54
C PRO A 394 6.47 8.00 8.03
N GLY A 395 6.71 8.41 9.29
CA GLY A 395 6.16 9.64 9.90
C GLY A 395 7.19 10.57 10.56
N HIS A 396 8.50 10.36 10.35
CA HIS A 396 9.58 11.22 10.84
C HIS A 396 10.20 12.01 9.68
N VAL A 397 10.45 13.31 9.91
CA VAL A 397 10.92 14.30 8.92
C VAL A 397 12.09 13.81 8.05
N ASP A 398 13.13 13.25 8.67
CA ASP A 398 14.32 12.75 7.99
C ASP A 398 14.04 11.65 6.93
N PHE A 399 12.91 10.92 7.02
CA PHE A 399 12.54 9.86 6.07
C PHE A 399 11.43 10.27 5.09
N SER A 400 11.21 11.58 4.92
CA SER A 400 10.23 12.15 3.97
C SER A 400 10.42 11.70 2.51
N SER A 401 11.60 11.20 2.14
CA SER A 401 11.88 10.60 0.83
C SER A 401 11.17 9.26 0.59
N GLU A 402 11.09 8.41 1.62
CA GLU A 402 10.31 7.17 1.63
C GLU A 402 8.81 7.48 1.52
N VAL A 403 8.36 8.53 2.20
CA VAL A 403 6.97 9.02 2.12
C VAL A 403 6.64 9.50 0.70
N THR A 404 7.53 10.28 0.08
CA THR A 404 7.37 10.72 -1.33
C THR A 404 7.27 9.53 -2.28
N ALA A 405 8.09 8.49 -2.06
CA ALA A 405 8.05 7.24 -2.82
C ALA A 405 6.74 6.45 -2.62
N ALA A 406 6.17 6.43 -1.42
CA ALA A 406 4.87 5.82 -1.17
C ALA A 406 3.74 6.57 -1.91
N LEU A 407 3.72 7.91 -1.82
CA LEU A 407 2.67 8.76 -2.41
C LEU A 407 2.59 8.61 -3.94
N ARG A 408 3.73 8.48 -4.63
CA ARG A 408 3.72 8.36 -6.10
C ARG A 408 2.97 7.12 -6.62
N VAL A 409 2.93 6.02 -5.85
CA VAL A 409 2.25 4.79 -6.26
C VAL A 409 0.83 4.64 -5.71
N THR A 410 0.41 5.48 -4.75
CA THR A 410 -0.94 5.44 -4.15
C THR A 410 -1.92 6.41 -4.80
N ASP A 411 -3.22 6.16 -4.67
CA ASP A 411 -4.32 6.96 -5.22
C ASP A 411 -5.10 7.72 -4.12
N GLY A 412 -5.07 7.20 -2.89
CA GLY A 412 -5.67 7.80 -1.70
C GLY A 412 -4.69 7.86 -0.52
N ALA A 413 -5.05 8.63 0.51
CA ALA A 413 -4.26 8.71 1.75
C ALA A 413 -5.15 8.73 2.99
N LEU A 414 -4.76 7.96 4.02
CA LEU A 414 -5.36 8.03 5.35
C LEU A 414 -4.49 8.93 6.22
N VAL A 415 -4.98 10.12 6.56
CA VAL A 415 -4.28 11.10 7.40
C VAL A 415 -4.65 10.88 8.86
N VAL A 416 -3.65 10.57 9.69
CA VAL A 416 -3.81 10.30 11.13
C VAL A 416 -3.43 11.55 11.93
N VAL A 417 -4.42 12.12 12.60
CA VAL A 417 -4.32 13.37 13.36
C VAL A 417 -4.61 13.08 14.82
N ASP A 418 -3.82 13.62 15.75
CA ASP A 418 -4.03 13.40 17.18
C ASP A 418 -5.17 14.28 17.73
N THR A 419 -5.96 13.79 18.68
CA THR A 419 -7.05 14.57 19.32
C THR A 419 -6.55 15.75 20.16
N ILE A 420 -5.32 15.67 20.67
CA ILE A 420 -4.66 16.63 21.57
C ILE A 420 -3.59 17.40 20.79
N GLU A 421 -2.69 16.69 20.10
CA GLU A 421 -1.60 17.28 19.31
C GLU A 421 -2.06 17.80 17.94
N GLY A 422 -3.29 17.51 17.50
CA GLY A 422 -3.92 18.10 16.31
C GLY A 422 -3.09 17.99 15.03
N VAL A 423 -3.12 19.05 14.21
CA VAL A 423 -2.28 19.16 13.00
C VAL A 423 -0.93 19.78 13.37
N CYS A 424 0.15 19.15 12.92
CA CYS A 424 1.54 19.58 13.13
C CYS A 424 2.26 19.69 11.77
N VAL A 425 3.45 20.30 11.73
CA VAL A 425 4.19 20.59 10.48
C VAL A 425 4.33 19.41 9.52
N GLN A 426 4.58 18.18 10.01
CA GLN A 426 4.65 17.02 9.10
C GLN A 426 3.31 16.62 8.50
N THR A 427 2.21 16.73 9.25
CA THR A 427 0.86 16.45 8.72
C THR A 427 0.56 17.41 7.58
N GLU A 428 0.87 18.70 7.74
CA GLU A 428 0.75 19.70 6.66
C GLU A 428 1.69 19.40 5.49
N THR A 429 2.99 19.19 5.75
CA THR A 429 4.03 19.01 4.72
C THR A 429 3.72 17.82 3.82
N VAL A 430 3.33 16.68 4.41
CA VAL A 430 3.04 15.46 3.66
C VAL A 430 1.64 15.53 3.02
N LEU A 431 0.65 16.18 3.64
CA LEU A 431 -0.65 16.41 3.00
C LEU A 431 -0.51 17.33 1.76
N ARG A 432 0.31 18.37 1.84
CA ARG A 432 0.67 19.24 0.70
C ARG A 432 1.33 18.45 -0.43
N GLN A 433 2.27 17.55 -0.12
CA GLN A 433 2.87 16.65 -1.11
C GLN A 433 1.82 15.73 -1.75
N ALA A 434 0.93 15.14 -0.94
CA ALA A 434 -0.12 14.26 -1.41
C ALA A 434 -1.09 14.98 -2.36
N LEU A 435 -1.50 16.21 -2.04
CA LEU A 435 -2.35 17.05 -2.90
C LEU A 435 -1.65 17.41 -4.21
N GLY A 436 -0.35 17.75 -4.18
CA GLY A 436 0.46 17.99 -5.38
C GLY A 436 0.63 16.76 -6.28
N GLU A 437 0.62 15.56 -5.71
CA GLU A 437 0.57 14.27 -6.43
C GLU A 437 -0.86 13.86 -6.84
N ARG A 438 -1.85 14.73 -6.61
CA ARG A 438 -3.29 14.55 -6.85
C ARG A 438 -3.91 13.35 -6.11
N ILE A 439 -3.54 13.15 -4.84
CA ILE A 439 -4.03 12.06 -3.98
C ILE A 439 -5.22 12.56 -3.14
N LYS A 440 -6.26 11.73 -3.00
CA LYS A 440 -7.45 12.09 -2.20
C LYS A 440 -7.27 11.71 -0.71
N PRO A 441 -7.37 12.66 0.24
CA PRO A 441 -7.27 12.37 1.67
C PRO A 441 -8.59 11.91 2.28
N VAL A 442 -8.49 11.04 3.29
CA VAL A 442 -9.50 10.80 4.33
C VAL A 442 -8.83 10.93 5.69
N VAL A 443 -9.55 11.36 6.72
CA VAL A 443 -8.96 11.65 8.04
C VAL A 443 -9.42 10.66 9.10
N ILE A 444 -8.52 10.28 9.99
CA ILE A 444 -8.88 9.76 11.32
C ILE A 444 -8.31 10.66 12.41
N ILE A 445 -9.16 11.08 13.34
CA ILE A 445 -8.73 11.68 14.61
C ILE A 445 -8.50 10.54 15.62
N ASN A 446 -7.25 10.35 16.01
CA ASN A 446 -6.75 9.25 16.83
C ASN A 446 -6.44 9.71 18.28
N LYS A 447 -6.12 8.75 19.16
CA LYS A 447 -5.88 8.94 20.60
C LYS A 447 -7.05 9.60 21.36
N VAL A 448 -8.30 9.43 20.89
CA VAL A 448 -9.50 9.96 21.57
C VAL A 448 -9.63 9.43 23.01
N ASP A 449 -9.09 8.24 23.28
CA ASP A 449 -9.03 7.66 24.62
C ASP A 449 -8.23 8.51 25.63
N ARG A 450 -7.21 9.26 25.20
CA ARG A 450 -6.47 10.18 26.07
C ARG A 450 -7.32 11.36 26.50
N ALA A 451 -8.09 11.94 25.57
CA ALA A 451 -9.02 13.02 25.90
C ALA A 451 -10.09 12.57 26.92
N LEU A 452 -10.56 11.31 26.81
CA LEU A 452 -11.56 10.73 27.71
C LEU A 452 -11.00 10.27 29.07
N LEU A 453 -9.79 9.70 29.11
CA LEU A 453 -9.21 9.12 30.33
C LEU A 453 -8.25 10.04 31.08
N GLU A 454 -7.40 10.78 30.36
CA GLU A 454 -6.34 11.63 30.94
C GLU A 454 -6.85 13.05 31.19
N LEU A 455 -7.46 13.67 30.16
CA LEU A 455 -7.92 15.06 30.23
C LEU A 455 -9.36 15.23 30.76
N GLN A 456 -10.17 14.15 30.71
CA GLN A 456 -11.57 14.13 31.15
C GLN A 456 -12.42 15.29 30.59
N VAL A 457 -12.21 15.63 29.31
CA VAL A 457 -12.89 16.76 28.65
C VAL A 457 -14.41 16.57 28.57
N SER A 458 -15.17 17.66 28.56
CA SER A 458 -16.62 17.56 28.34
C SER A 458 -16.95 17.12 26.91
N LYS A 459 -18.17 16.61 26.69
CA LYS A 459 -18.65 16.21 25.36
C LYS A 459 -18.57 17.35 24.33
N GLU A 460 -18.93 18.57 24.74
CA GLU A 460 -18.91 19.73 23.84
C GLU A 460 -17.48 20.21 23.58
N ASP A 461 -16.61 20.24 24.58
CA ASP A 461 -15.19 20.59 24.37
C ASP A 461 -14.50 19.60 23.40
N LEU A 462 -14.82 18.31 23.51
CA LEU A 462 -14.34 17.28 22.59
C LEU A 462 -14.87 17.49 21.17
N PHE A 463 -16.16 17.80 21.01
CA PHE A 463 -16.76 18.14 19.71
C PHE A 463 -16.13 19.40 19.09
N GLN A 464 -15.87 20.43 19.91
CA GLN A 464 -15.20 21.66 19.46
C GLN A 464 -13.72 21.43 19.14
N SER A 465 -13.04 20.51 19.84
CA SER A 465 -11.68 20.07 19.46
C SER A 465 -11.70 19.40 18.09
N PHE A 466 -12.56 18.39 17.90
CA PHE A 466 -12.73 17.72 16.61
C PHE A 466 -13.04 18.68 15.47
N SER A 467 -13.98 19.60 15.67
CA SER A 467 -14.40 20.58 14.65
C SER A 467 -13.23 21.47 14.22
N ARG A 468 -12.47 22.03 15.17
CA ARG A 468 -11.27 22.84 14.89
C ARG A 468 -10.17 22.05 14.21
N THR A 469 -9.93 20.78 14.61
CA THR A 469 -8.96 19.91 13.94
C THR A 469 -9.33 19.65 12.48
N ILE A 470 -10.61 19.38 12.18
CA ILE A 470 -11.12 19.19 10.81
C ILE A 470 -11.00 20.47 9.99
N GLU A 471 -11.31 21.62 10.59
CA GLU A 471 -11.14 22.94 9.98
C GLU A 471 -9.68 23.20 9.60
N SER A 472 -8.73 22.97 10.51
CA SER A 472 -7.29 23.12 10.23
C SER A 472 -6.82 22.25 9.05
N VAL A 473 -7.30 21.00 8.96
CA VAL A 473 -7.01 20.13 7.79
C VAL A 473 -7.63 20.69 6.52
N ASN A 474 -8.88 21.18 6.58
CA ASN A 474 -9.57 21.74 5.42
C ASN A 474 -8.98 23.06 4.92
N VAL A 475 -8.39 23.87 5.80
CA VAL A 475 -7.59 25.05 5.42
C VAL A 475 -6.43 24.61 4.54
N ILE A 476 -5.60 23.66 5.00
CA ILE A 476 -4.47 23.12 4.21
C ILE A 476 -4.94 22.56 2.87
N ILE A 477 -6.02 21.77 2.86
CA ILE A 477 -6.59 21.23 1.62
C ILE A 477 -7.01 22.35 0.67
N SER A 478 -7.66 23.41 1.16
CA SER A 478 -8.10 24.54 0.32
C SER A 478 -6.95 25.39 -0.20
N THR A 479 -5.87 25.55 0.57
CA THR A 479 -4.69 26.34 0.19
C THR A 479 -3.89 25.68 -0.95
N TYR A 480 -3.82 24.35 -0.97
CA TYR A 480 -3.03 23.59 -1.93
C TYR A 480 -3.88 22.76 -2.92
N LEU A 481 -5.13 23.17 -3.16
CA LEU A 481 -6.05 22.46 -4.04
C LEU A 481 -5.69 22.64 -5.52
N ASP A 482 -5.38 21.55 -6.22
CA ASP A 482 -5.39 21.51 -7.68
C ASP A 482 -6.85 21.33 -8.16
N PRO A 483 -7.39 22.23 -9.01
CA PRO A 483 -8.76 22.16 -9.52
C PRO A 483 -9.15 20.82 -10.17
N ALA A 484 -8.18 20.05 -10.69
CA ALA A 484 -8.42 18.76 -11.32
C ALA A 484 -8.89 17.65 -10.35
N LEU A 485 -8.67 17.78 -9.03
CA LEU A 485 -9.19 16.79 -8.06
C LEU A 485 -10.70 16.96 -7.77
N GLY A 486 -11.24 18.16 -8.01
CA GLY A 486 -12.52 18.61 -7.47
C GLY A 486 -12.50 18.82 -5.95
N ASP A 487 -13.67 18.95 -5.34
CA ASP A 487 -13.79 19.05 -3.88
C ASP A 487 -13.27 17.77 -3.19
N VAL A 488 -12.19 17.94 -2.43
CA VAL A 488 -11.56 16.90 -1.58
C VAL A 488 -11.51 17.32 -0.10
N GLN A 489 -12.29 18.32 0.30
CA GLN A 489 -12.43 18.69 1.71
C GLN A 489 -13.15 17.59 2.50
N VAL A 490 -12.68 17.39 3.73
CA VAL A 490 -13.12 16.31 4.62
C VAL A 490 -14.18 16.78 5.60
N PHE A 491 -15.25 16.00 5.73
CA PHE A 491 -16.42 16.33 6.52
C PHE A 491 -17.03 15.08 7.19
N PRO A 492 -17.25 15.06 8.52
CA PRO A 492 -17.84 13.90 9.20
C PRO A 492 -19.22 13.51 8.66
N GLN A 493 -20.07 14.50 8.33
CA GLN A 493 -21.39 14.27 7.72
C GLN A 493 -21.32 13.70 6.29
N ARG A 494 -20.15 13.70 5.65
CA ARG A 494 -19.92 13.02 4.37
C ARG A 494 -19.30 11.62 4.54
N GLY A 495 -18.88 11.24 5.75
CA GLY A 495 -18.25 9.94 6.05
C GLY A 495 -16.72 9.90 5.92
N THR A 496 -16.08 10.98 5.46
CA THR A 496 -14.63 11.05 5.18
C THR A 496 -13.75 11.29 6.42
N VAL A 497 -14.35 11.28 7.62
CA VAL A 497 -13.67 11.48 8.90
C VAL A 497 -14.10 10.38 9.86
N ALA A 498 -13.10 9.66 10.39
CA ALA A 498 -13.26 8.71 11.49
C ALA A 498 -12.71 9.29 12.81
N PHE A 499 -13.18 8.76 13.94
CA PHE A 499 -12.71 9.13 15.28
C PHE A 499 -12.43 7.85 16.08
N GLY A 500 -11.35 7.79 16.86
CA GLY A 500 -11.08 6.61 17.69
C GLY A 500 -9.71 6.54 18.37
N SER A 501 -9.31 5.30 18.65
CA SER A 501 -8.04 4.94 19.29
C SER A 501 -7.49 3.66 18.67
N GLY A 502 -6.36 3.77 17.97
CA GLY A 502 -5.62 2.60 17.48
C GLY A 502 -5.13 1.69 18.60
N LEU A 503 -4.72 2.25 19.75
CA LEU A 503 -4.20 1.48 20.90
C LEU A 503 -5.25 0.56 21.51
N HIS A 504 -6.46 1.08 21.71
CA HIS A 504 -7.58 0.26 22.16
C HIS A 504 -8.23 -0.53 21.01
N GLY A 505 -8.02 -0.14 19.75
CA GLY A 505 -8.52 -0.84 18.56
C GLY A 505 -9.99 -0.56 18.24
N TRP A 506 -10.50 0.62 18.61
CA TRP A 506 -11.86 1.06 18.29
C TRP A 506 -11.84 2.37 17.50
N ALA A 507 -12.73 2.48 16.51
CA ALA A 507 -12.94 3.72 15.77
C ALA A 507 -14.35 3.71 15.14
N PHE A 508 -14.87 4.88 14.80
CA PHE A 508 -16.18 5.02 14.18
C PHE A 508 -16.22 6.16 13.18
N THR A 509 -17.14 6.05 12.23
CA THR A 509 -17.58 7.16 11.36
C THR A 509 -19.00 7.59 11.77
N VAL A 510 -19.42 8.80 11.38
CA VAL A 510 -20.83 9.24 11.57
C VAL A 510 -21.80 8.30 10.81
N ARG A 511 -21.34 7.70 9.71
CA ARG A 511 -22.10 6.75 8.88
C ARG A 511 -22.61 5.54 9.67
N GLN A 512 -21.75 4.91 10.46
CA GLN A 512 -22.13 3.72 11.25
C GLN A 512 -23.25 4.00 12.26
N PHE A 513 -23.19 5.16 12.93
CA PHE A 513 -24.27 5.61 13.81
C PHE A 513 -25.51 6.03 13.03
N ALA A 514 -25.35 6.68 11.87
CA ALA A 514 -26.47 7.02 11.00
C ALA A 514 -27.24 5.78 10.53
N ILE A 515 -26.57 4.67 10.18
CA ILE A 515 -27.24 3.39 9.83
C ILE A 515 -28.08 2.86 11.01
N ARG A 516 -27.49 2.85 12.21
CA ARG A 516 -28.16 2.38 13.44
C ARG A 516 -29.38 3.24 13.79
N TYR A 517 -29.32 4.56 13.61
CA TYR A 517 -30.39 5.49 13.97
C TYR A 517 -31.41 5.77 12.86
N ALA A 518 -31.03 5.72 11.59
CA ALA A 518 -31.92 5.88 10.43
C ALA A 518 -33.10 4.90 10.52
N LYS A 519 -32.80 3.62 10.77
CA LYS A 519 -33.80 2.56 10.97
C LYS A 519 -34.71 2.81 12.19
N LYS A 520 -34.17 3.37 13.29
CA LYS A 520 -34.94 3.69 14.52
C LYS A 520 -35.83 4.94 14.39
N PHE A 521 -35.42 5.94 13.61
CA PHE A 521 -36.17 7.19 13.42
C PHE A 521 -37.05 7.20 12.16
N GLY A 522 -36.94 6.22 11.26
CA GLY A 522 -37.65 6.22 9.98
C GLY A 522 -37.16 7.33 9.04
N VAL A 523 -35.86 7.66 9.09
CA VAL A 523 -35.24 8.74 8.32
C VAL A 523 -34.18 8.16 7.39
N ASP A 524 -34.05 8.72 6.19
CA ASP A 524 -32.98 8.40 5.25
C ASP A 524 -31.57 8.49 5.88
N LYS A 525 -30.69 7.56 5.48
CA LYS A 525 -29.31 7.43 5.99
C LYS A 525 -28.51 8.73 5.82
N LYS A 526 -28.56 9.34 4.64
CA LYS A 526 -27.80 10.56 4.32
C LYS A 526 -28.31 11.77 5.11
N LYS A 527 -29.64 11.95 5.18
CA LYS A 527 -30.27 12.97 6.05
C LYS A 527 -29.97 12.76 7.53
N MET A 528 -29.80 11.52 7.98
CA MET A 528 -29.39 11.23 9.36
C MET A 528 -27.92 11.61 9.60
N MET A 529 -27.00 11.35 8.66
CA MET A 529 -25.60 11.80 8.75
C MET A 529 -25.48 13.32 8.86
N GLU A 530 -26.22 14.07 8.03
CA GLU A 530 -26.29 15.55 8.09
C GLU A 530 -26.79 16.06 9.44
N ARG A 531 -27.74 15.35 10.07
CA ARG A 531 -28.33 15.71 11.36
C ARG A 531 -27.47 15.34 12.56
N LEU A 532 -26.51 14.42 12.42
CA LEU A 532 -25.65 13.94 13.51
C LEU A 532 -24.38 14.78 13.70
N TRP A 533 -24.14 15.80 12.87
CA TRP A 533 -22.97 16.68 12.96
C TRP A 533 -23.37 18.17 12.90
N GLY A 534 -22.49 19.06 13.35
CA GLY A 534 -22.69 20.52 13.32
C GLY A 534 -23.75 21.02 14.31
N ASP A 535 -24.31 22.20 14.04
CA ASP A 535 -25.34 22.86 14.86
C ASP A 535 -26.74 22.27 14.63
N ASN A 536 -26.84 20.96 14.88
CA ASN A 536 -28.09 20.21 14.88
C ASN A 536 -28.36 19.68 16.28
N TYR A 537 -29.57 19.92 16.78
CA TYR A 537 -30.02 19.55 18.12
C TYR A 537 -31.30 18.73 18.00
N PHE A 538 -31.47 17.75 18.89
CA PHE A 538 -32.69 16.94 18.98
C PHE A 538 -33.36 17.21 20.31
N ASN A 539 -34.60 17.68 20.29
CA ASN A 539 -35.38 17.89 21.51
C ASN A 539 -36.13 16.59 21.88
N PRO A 540 -35.81 15.92 23.01
CA PRO A 540 -36.45 14.66 23.38
C PRO A 540 -37.94 14.81 23.74
N LYS A 541 -38.37 15.99 24.21
CA LYS A 541 -39.77 16.29 24.59
C LYS A 541 -40.65 16.40 23.34
N THR A 542 -40.21 17.19 22.37
CA THR A 542 -40.98 17.46 21.13
C THR A 542 -40.70 16.45 20.02
N LYS A 543 -39.66 15.62 20.15
CA LYS A 543 -39.14 14.68 19.14
C LYS A 543 -38.79 15.33 17.80
N LYS A 544 -38.47 16.63 17.81
CA LYS A 544 -38.13 17.42 16.63
C LYS A 544 -36.64 17.77 16.59
N TRP A 545 -36.14 17.92 15.38
CA TRP A 545 -34.81 18.44 15.08
C TRP A 545 -34.88 19.98 14.97
N THR A 546 -33.91 20.67 15.54
CA THR A 546 -33.79 22.13 15.50
C THR A 546 -32.32 22.55 15.31
N LYS A 547 -32.10 23.78 14.82
CA LYS A 547 -30.79 24.41 14.68
C LYS A 547 -30.52 25.50 15.73
N SER A 548 -31.48 25.74 16.61
CA SER A 548 -31.43 26.75 17.68
C SER A 548 -31.79 26.14 19.03
N ALA A 549 -31.64 26.91 20.11
CA ALA A 549 -32.18 26.57 21.43
C ALA A 549 -33.69 26.25 21.37
N ASP A 550 -34.20 25.62 22.45
CA ASP A 550 -35.61 25.24 22.55
C ASP A 550 -36.54 26.46 22.55
N ALA A 551 -37.83 26.26 22.29
CA ALA A 551 -38.84 27.33 22.28
C ALA A 551 -38.92 28.09 23.62
N ASP A 552 -38.55 27.41 24.72
CA ASP A 552 -38.49 27.96 26.09
C ASP A 552 -37.12 28.58 26.45
N GLY A 553 -36.20 28.71 25.49
CA GLY A 553 -34.85 29.27 25.72
C GLY A 553 -33.85 28.34 26.43
N GLN A 554 -34.21 27.08 26.67
CA GLN A 554 -33.31 26.10 27.28
C GLN A 554 -32.24 25.61 26.27
N SER A 555 -31.00 25.47 26.76
CA SER A 555 -29.89 24.89 26.01
C SER A 555 -30.15 23.41 25.71
N LEU A 556 -30.20 23.03 24.43
CA LEU A 556 -30.31 21.64 24.01
C LEU A 556 -28.91 21.00 23.88
N GLU A 557 -28.79 19.71 24.22
CA GLU A 557 -27.56 18.96 23.94
C GLU A 557 -27.44 18.71 22.42
N ARG A 558 -26.23 18.94 21.88
CA ARG A 558 -25.92 18.73 20.46
C ARG A 558 -26.17 17.26 20.06
N SER A 559 -26.69 17.05 18.86
CA SER A 559 -27.01 15.71 18.33
C SER A 559 -25.83 14.72 18.38
N PHE A 560 -24.63 15.16 17.98
CA PHE A 560 -23.40 14.37 18.07
C PHE A 560 -23.13 13.93 19.53
N ASN A 561 -23.25 14.88 20.47
CA ASN A 561 -22.99 14.62 21.88
C ASN A 561 -24.02 13.64 22.45
N MET A 562 -25.30 13.81 22.12
CA MET A 562 -26.41 13.00 22.62
C MET A 562 -26.46 11.58 22.02
N PHE A 563 -26.18 11.41 20.73
CA PHE A 563 -26.35 10.14 20.03
C PHE A 563 -25.05 9.35 19.80
N ILE A 564 -23.90 10.01 19.76
CA ILE A 564 -22.61 9.37 19.45
C ILE A 564 -21.70 9.37 20.68
N LEU A 565 -21.46 10.52 21.31
CA LEU A 565 -20.56 10.59 22.46
C LEU A 565 -21.18 10.02 23.74
N ASP A 566 -22.46 10.27 24.03
CA ASP A 566 -23.10 9.85 25.28
C ASP A 566 -22.99 8.33 25.58
N PRO A 567 -23.23 7.40 24.63
CA PRO A 567 -22.96 5.98 24.85
C PRO A 567 -21.49 5.68 25.15
N ILE A 568 -20.55 6.36 24.47
CA ILE A 568 -19.10 6.17 24.66
C ILE A 568 -18.68 6.66 26.04
N PHE A 569 -19.04 7.91 26.39
CA PHE A 569 -18.80 8.50 27.71
C PHE A 569 -19.35 7.61 28.83
N LYS A 570 -20.55 7.04 28.68
CA LYS A 570 -21.14 6.14 29.68
C LYS A 570 -20.33 4.85 29.89
N ILE A 571 -19.73 4.28 28.85
CA ILE A 571 -18.84 3.12 28.96
C ILE A 571 -17.55 3.51 29.70
N PHE A 572 -16.92 4.63 29.33
CA PHE A 572 -15.70 5.13 29.97
C PHE A 572 -15.95 5.53 31.45
N ASP A 573 -17.08 6.14 31.75
CA ASP A 573 -17.51 6.47 33.12
C ASP A 573 -17.73 5.23 33.98
N ALA A 574 -18.39 4.20 33.45
CA ALA A 574 -18.61 2.95 34.17
C ALA A 574 -17.29 2.24 34.48
N PHE A 575 -16.36 2.25 33.52
CA PHE A 575 -14.99 1.76 33.69
C PHE A 575 -14.22 2.55 34.76
N ASN A 576 -14.18 3.88 34.65
CA ASN A 576 -13.48 4.76 35.60
C ASN A 576 -14.02 4.65 37.04
N LYS A 577 -15.31 4.33 37.20
CA LYS A 577 -15.98 4.11 38.50
C LYS A 577 -15.85 2.67 39.01
N GLY A 578 -15.11 1.80 38.30
CA GLY A 578 -14.88 0.39 38.68
C GLY A 578 -16.13 -0.50 38.59
N LYS A 579 -17.18 -0.07 37.89
CA LYS A 579 -18.49 -0.74 37.89
C LYS A 579 -18.64 -1.71 36.73
N VAL A 580 -18.04 -2.89 36.88
CA VAL A 580 -18.01 -3.96 35.85
C VAL A 580 -19.41 -4.38 35.40
N ASP A 581 -20.36 -4.56 36.32
CA ASP A 581 -21.72 -4.98 35.95
C ASP A 581 -22.55 -3.85 35.32
N ASP A 582 -22.38 -2.59 35.73
CA ASP A 582 -23.01 -1.44 35.04
C ASP A 582 -22.48 -1.35 33.58
N LEU A 583 -21.18 -1.57 33.37
CA LEU A 583 -20.57 -1.61 32.04
C LEU A 583 -21.13 -2.77 31.20
N ALA A 584 -21.22 -3.98 31.76
CA ALA A 584 -21.78 -5.14 31.07
C ALA A 584 -23.28 -4.93 30.72
N ASN A 585 -24.06 -4.35 31.63
CA ASN A 585 -25.46 -4.00 31.42
C ASN A 585 -25.64 -2.90 30.36
N MET A 586 -24.72 -1.95 30.27
CA MET A 586 -24.72 -0.94 29.20
C MET A 586 -24.30 -1.52 27.85
N CYS A 587 -23.31 -2.41 27.82
CA CYS A 587 -22.94 -3.16 26.63
C CYS A 587 -24.11 -3.99 26.10
N ALA A 588 -24.85 -4.69 26.98
CA ALA A 588 -26.03 -5.45 26.59
C ALA A 588 -27.14 -4.59 25.96
N LYS A 589 -27.33 -3.33 26.41
CA LYS A 589 -28.28 -2.37 25.79
C LYS A 589 -27.83 -1.84 24.42
N LEU A 590 -26.58 -2.10 24.04
CA LEU A 590 -25.99 -1.77 22.75
C LEU A 590 -25.81 -3.03 21.88
N ASP A 591 -26.47 -4.14 22.25
CA ASP A 591 -26.40 -5.46 21.62
C ASP A 591 -24.99 -6.09 21.65
N ILE A 592 -24.16 -5.71 22.63
CA ILE A 592 -22.79 -6.23 22.83
C ILE A 592 -22.77 -7.26 23.96
N LYS A 593 -22.37 -8.49 23.66
CA LYS A 593 -22.16 -9.55 24.65
C LYS A 593 -20.72 -9.57 25.17
N ILE A 594 -20.55 -9.27 26.46
CA ILE A 594 -19.30 -9.45 27.21
C ILE A 594 -19.32 -10.83 27.89
N THR A 595 -18.26 -11.62 27.75
CA THR A 595 -18.13 -12.94 28.40
C THR A 595 -17.70 -12.81 29.87
N GLN A 596 -17.82 -13.90 30.63
CA GLN A 596 -17.37 -13.89 32.03
C GLN A 596 -15.84 -13.71 32.14
N GLU A 597 -15.07 -14.39 31.28
CA GLU A 597 -13.61 -14.22 31.16
C GLU A 597 -13.22 -12.77 30.84
N GLU A 598 -13.98 -12.08 29.97
CA GLU A 598 -13.72 -10.69 29.62
C GLU A 598 -13.96 -9.71 30.78
N LYS A 599 -14.89 -10.02 31.69
CA LYS A 599 -15.11 -9.25 32.93
C LYS A 599 -13.92 -9.31 33.89
N GLU A 600 -13.17 -10.41 33.85
CA GLU A 600 -12.04 -10.68 34.75
C GLU A 600 -10.71 -10.11 34.20
N LEU A 601 -10.72 -9.50 33.00
CA LEU A 601 -9.53 -8.88 32.40
C LEU A 601 -9.02 -7.69 33.22
N PRO A 602 -7.74 -7.69 33.66
CA PRO A 602 -7.20 -6.65 34.53
C PRO A 602 -7.00 -5.31 33.82
N GLY A 603 -7.06 -4.23 34.60
CA GLY A 603 -6.77 -2.86 34.15
C GLY A 603 -7.65 -2.43 32.96
N LYS A 604 -7.04 -1.86 31.91
CA LYS A 604 -7.75 -1.41 30.70
C LYS A 604 -8.24 -2.58 29.80
N GLY A 605 -8.00 -3.85 30.17
CA GLY A 605 -8.36 -5.02 29.36
C GLY A 605 -9.85 -5.13 29.05
N LEU A 606 -10.71 -4.98 30.07
CA LEU A 606 -12.17 -4.96 29.92
C LEU A 606 -12.64 -3.84 28.98
N LEU A 607 -12.13 -2.61 29.16
CA LEU A 607 -12.47 -1.47 28.29
C LEU A 607 -12.06 -1.72 26.83
N LYS A 608 -10.87 -2.30 26.61
CA LYS A 608 -10.35 -2.67 25.29
C LYS A 608 -11.25 -3.73 24.63
N ALA A 609 -11.68 -4.76 25.36
CA ALA A 609 -12.61 -5.78 24.85
C ALA A 609 -14.00 -5.20 24.50
N ALA A 610 -14.59 -4.43 25.41
CA ALA A 610 -15.90 -3.81 25.20
C ALA A 610 -15.93 -2.86 23.99
N MET A 611 -14.96 -1.95 23.89
CA MET A 611 -14.90 -0.99 22.78
C MET A 611 -14.59 -1.66 21.43
N ARG A 612 -13.71 -2.68 21.40
CA ARG A 612 -13.44 -3.46 20.18
C ARG A 612 -14.68 -4.17 19.65
N LYS A 613 -15.58 -4.65 20.52
CA LYS A 613 -16.87 -5.25 20.11
C LYS A 613 -17.91 -4.21 19.72
N PHE A 614 -17.90 -3.02 20.32
CA PHE A 614 -18.88 -1.96 20.01
C PHE A 614 -18.64 -1.28 18.65
N LEU A 615 -17.38 -0.92 18.39
CA LEU A 615 -16.94 -0.07 17.28
C LEU A 615 -15.56 -0.54 16.78
N PRO A 616 -15.45 -1.68 16.08
CA PRO A 616 -14.17 -2.21 15.61
C PRO A 616 -13.47 -1.20 14.69
N ALA A 617 -12.23 -0.79 15.03
CA ALA A 617 -11.53 0.25 14.26
C ALA A 617 -11.35 -0.11 12.78
N ALA A 618 -11.04 -1.38 12.50
CA ALA A 618 -10.82 -1.85 11.16
C ALA A 618 -12.08 -1.77 10.29
N ASP A 619 -13.26 -2.11 10.81
CA ASP A 619 -14.49 -2.10 10.01
C ASP A 619 -14.87 -0.65 9.62
N ALA A 620 -14.73 0.32 10.56
CA ALA A 620 -14.96 1.74 10.28
C ALA A 620 -13.99 2.32 9.23
N LEU A 621 -12.71 1.93 9.30
CA LEU A 621 -11.70 2.39 8.37
C LEU A 621 -11.84 1.73 6.99
N LEU A 622 -12.05 0.42 6.91
CA LEU A 622 -12.22 -0.30 5.65
C LEU A 622 -13.43 0.23 4.88
N GLU A 623 -14.57 0.44 5.56
CA GLU A 623 -15.76 1.10 5.01
C GLU A 623 -15.43 2.48 4.43
N MET A 624 -14.82 3.36 5.24
CA MET A 624 -14.44 4.71 4.83
C MET A 624 -13.51 4.72 3.59
N MET A 625 -12.52 3.82 3.57
CA MET A 625 -11.54 3.73 2.48
C MET A 625 -12.16 3.21 1.18
N VAL A 626 -13.02 2.19 1.24
CA VAL A 626 -13.70 1.62 0.06
C VAL A 626 -14.63 2.65 -0.60
N ILE A 627 -15.40 3.38 0.21
CA ILE A 627 -16.40 4.33 -0.29
C ILE A 627 -15.76 5.61 -0.83
N HIS A 628 -14.80 6.19 -0.10
CA HIS A 628 -14.31 7.55 -0.40
C HIS A 628 -13.00 7.63 -1.18
N LEU A 629 -12.13 6.62 -1.11
CA LEU A 629 -10.89 6.64 -1.89
C LEU A 629 -11.14 6.20 -3.33
N PRO A 630 -10.49 6.85 -4.33
CA PRO A 630 -10.67 6.49 -5.73
C PRO A 630 -10.03 5.14 -6.04
N SER A 631 -10.61 4.42 -7.00
CA SER A 631 -9.97 3.28 -7.65
C SER A 631 -8.87 3.75 -8.62
N PRO A 632 -7.88 2.91 -8.97
CA PRO A 632 -6.93 3.18 -10.05
C PRO A 632 -7.56 3.70 -11.35
N ALA A 633 -8.65 3.08 -11.81
CA ALA A 633 -9.35 3.48 -13.04
C ALA A 633 -10.09 4.83 -12.93
N THR A 634 -10.36 5.29 -11.71
CA THR A 634 -10.86 6.65 -11.45
C THR A 634 -9.70 7.64 -11.31
N ALA A 635 -8.64 7.25 -10.58
CA ALA A 635 -7.51 8.11 -10.23
C ALA A 635 -6.63 8.46 -11.43
N GLN A 636 -6.29 7.47 -12.27
CA GLN A 636 -5.37 7.68 -13.40
C GLN A 636 -5.95 8.65 -14.44
N LYS A 637 -7.27 8.76 -14.57
CA LYS A 637 -7.94 9.70 -15.50
C LYS A 637 -7.55 11.15 -15.30
N TYR A 638 -7.37 11.59 -14.06
CA TYR A 638 -6.96 12.96 -13.74
C TYR A 638 -5.48 13.05 -13.31
N ARG A 639 -4.75 11.93 -13.30
CA ARG A 639 -3.32 11.88 -12.93
C ARG A 639 -2.37 11.61 -14.10
N ALA A 640 -2.83 11.01 -15.20
CA ALA A 640 -1.99 10.60 -16.33
C ALA A 640 -1.10 11.74 -16.86
N GLU A 641 -1.68 12.93 -17.08
CA GLU A 641 -0.98 14.14 -17.54
C GLU A 641 0.08 14.66 -16.55
N THR A 642 -0.07 14.38 -15.25
CA THR A 642 0.89 14.77 -14.21
C THR A 642 2.02 13.74 -14.06
N LEU A 643 1.70 12.47 -14.35
CA LEU A 643 2.57 11.31 -14.17
C LEU A 643 3.47 11.04 -15.39
N TYR A 644 3.02 11.33 -16.61
CA TYR A 644 3.75 11.06 -17.86
C TYR A 644 4.48 12.32 -18.36
N GLU A 645 5.75 12.20 -18.78
CA GLU A 645 6.49 13.35 -19.35
C GLU A 645 6.23 13.58 -20.84
N GLY A 646 5.59 12.64 -21.53
CA GLY A 646 5.27 12.74 -22.96
C GLY A 646 3.93 13.43 -23.24
N PRO A 647 3.58 13.57 -24.54
CA PRO A 647 2.32 14.19 -24.96
C PRO A 647 1.07 13.47 -24.43
N ALA A 648 -0.02 14.21 -24.21
CA ALA A 648 -1.28 13.66 -23.70
C ALA A 648 -2.05 12.79 -24.73
N ASP A 649 -1.73 12.95 -26.02
CA ASP A 649 -2.23 12.16 -27.15
C ASP A 649 -1.34 10.93 -27.48
N ASP A 650 -0.24 10.73 -26.75
CA ASP A 650 0.60 9.53 -26.84
C ASP A 650 -0.21 8.29 -26.44
N PRO A 651 -0.18 7.19 -27.23
CA PRO A 651 -0.82 5.92 -26.87
C PRO A 651 -0.47 5.42 -25.46
N ALA A 652 0.75 5.66 -24.97
CA ALA A 652 1.13 5.32 -23.60
C ALA A 652 0.40 6.18 -22.56
N CYS A 653 0.23 7.49 -22.80
CA CYS A 653 -0.52 8.38 -21.91
C CYS A 653 -2.01 7.99 -21.86
N ILE A 654 -2.59 7.68 -23.03
CA ILE A 654 -3.96 7.18 -23.16
C ILE A 654 -4.15 5.86 -22.41
N ALA A 655 -3.24 4.90 -22.58
CA ALA A 655 -3.26 3.62 -21.88
C ALA A 655 -3.16 3.76 -20.35
N ILE A 656 -2.31 4.69 -19.87
CA ILE A 656 -2.22 5.05 -18.45
C ILE A 656 -3.53 5.67 -17.97
N ARG A 657 -4.09 6.66 -18.69
CA ARG A 657 -5.33 7.35 -18.33
C ARG A 657 -6.51 6.39 -18.17
N ASP A 658 -6.60 5.42 -19.06
CA ASP A 658 -7.73 4.49 -19.15
C ASP A 658 -7.52 3.20 -18.32
N CYS A 659 -6.35 3.04 -17.67
CA CYS A 659 -5.97 1.89 -16.83
C CYS A 659 -6.06 0.54 -17.58
N ASP A 660 -5.73 0.51 -18.88
CA ASP A 660 -5.98 -0.67 -19.73
C ASP A 660 -4.93 -1.78 -19.47
N PRO A 661 -5.31 -2.97 -18.95
CA PRO A 661 -4.39 -4.09 -18.74
C PRO A 661 -3.97 -4.81 -20.03
N LYS A 662 -4.62 -4.54 -21.18
CA LYS A 662 -4.32 -5.14 -22.49
C LYS A 662 -3.41 -4.27 -23.35
N ALA A 663 -3.19 -3.02 -22.97
CA ALA A 663 -2.29 -2.10 -23.65
C ALA A 663 -0.81 -2.47 -23.43
N GLU A 664 0.10 -1.68 -24.03
CA GLU A 664 1.53 -1.75 -23.74
C GLU A 664 1.81 -1.49 -22.25
N LEU A 665 2.84 -2.18 -21.72
CA LEU A 665 3.25 -2.03 -20.33
C LEU A 665 3.78 -0.63 -20.06
N MET A 666 3.25 0.04 -19.03
CA MET A 666 3.87 1.19 -18.38
C MET A 666 3.89 0.93 -16.88
N LEU A 667 5.08 0.84 -16.29
CA LEU A 667 5.29 0.51 -14.88
C LEU A 667 6.29 1.48 -14.28
N TYR A 668 5.96 2.07 -13.13
CA TYR A 668 6.90 2.92 -12.38
C TYR A 668 7.53 2.12 -11.24
N VAL A 669 8.86 2.03 -11.20
CA VAL A 669 9.58 1.57 -10.01
C VAL A 669 9.86 2.80 -9.14
N SER A 670 9.39 2.77 -7.91
CA SER A 670 9.47 3.91 -6.99
C SER A 670 10.63 3.79 -6.00
N LYS A 671 10.91 2.59 -5.50
CA LYS A 671 12.01 2.30 -4.57
C LYS A 671 12.54 0.88 -4.73
N MET A 672 13.75 0.66 -4.26
CA MET A 672 14.32 -0.67 -4.05
C MET A 672 14.05 -1.11 -2.62
N VAL A 673 13.50 -2.31 -2.43
CA VAL A 673 13.27 -2.92 -1.12
C VAL A 673 14.34 -3.99 -0.90
N PRO A 674 15.13 -3.93 0.19
CA PRO A 674 16.14 -4.95 0.47
C PRO A 674 15.47 -6.31 0.72
N THR A 675 16.07 -7.37 0.20
CA THR A 675 15.64 -8.75 0.45
C THR A 675 16.33 -9.34 1.69
N SER A 676 15.85 -10.48 2.18
CA SER A 676 16.56 -11.29 3.20
C SER A 676 17.95 -11.73 2.73
N ASP A 677 18.14 -11.87 1.42
CA ASP A 677 19.38 -12.31 0.81
C ASP A 677 20.31 -11.09 0.63
N LYS A 678 21.22 -10.91 1.59
CA LYS A 678 22.13 -9.75 1.66
C LYS A 678 22.77 -9.44 0.30
N GLY A 679 22.41 -8.29 -0.28
CA GLY A 679 22.95 -7.78 -1.55
C GLY A 679 22.01 -7.86 -2.75
N ARG A 680 20.78 -8.38 -2.62
CA ARG A 680 19.72 -8.28 -3.65
C ARG A 680 18.57 -7.38 -3.19
N PHE A 681 17.93 -6.74 -4.16
CA PHE A 681 16.77 -5.86 -3.94
C PHE A 681 15.58 -6.28 -4.82
N TYR A 682 14.37 -6.10 -4.27
CA TYR A 682 13.14 -6.09 -5.05
C TYR A 682 12.86 -4.68 -5.56
N ALA A 683 12.62 -4.52 -6.85
CA ALA A 683 12.12 -3.27 -7.40
C ALA A 683 10.63 -3.16 -7.08
N PHE A 684 10.27 -2.22 -6.20
CA PHE A 684 8.90 -1.98 -5.77
C PHE A 684 8.27 -0.85 -6.58
N GLY A 685 7.10 -1.10 -7.15
CA GLY A 685 6.48 -0.20 -8.11
C GLY A 685 5.00 -0.45 -8.35
N ARG A 686 4.46 0.21 -9.37
CA ARG A 686 3.06 0.10 -9.78
C ARG A 686 2.94 -0.04 -11.29
N VAL A 687 2.07 -0.94 -11.72
CA VAL A 687 1.62 -1.09 -13.11
C VAL A 687 0.57 0.00 -13.38
N PHE A 688 0.83 0.89 -14.33
CA PHE A 688 -0.11 1.92 -14.75
C PHE A 688 -0.92 1.49 -15.97
N SER A 689 -0.30 0.85 -16.96
CA SER A 689 -0.97 0.20 -18.09
C SER A 689 -0.31 -1.13 -18.45
N GLY A 690 -1.03 -1.97 -19.20
CA GLY A 690 -0.60 -3.30 -19.60
C GLY A 690 -0.58 -4.30 -18.43
N THR A 691 0.05 -5.45 -18.68
CA THR A 691 0.18 -6.53 -17.70
C THR A 691 1.64 -6.98 -17.64
N VAL A 692 2.24 -6.93 -16.45
CA VAL A 692 3.61 -7.42 -16.22
C VAL A 692 3.57 -8.90 -15.87
N ARG A 693 4.51 -9.70 -16.36
CA ARG A 693 4.59 -11.14 -16.07
C ARG A 693 6.02 -11.63 -15.94
N SER A 694 6.21 -12.72 -15.20
CA SER A 694 7.50 -13.40 -15.10
C SER A 694 8.02 -13.80 -16.49
N GLY A 695 9.31 -13.57 -16.76
CA GLY A 695 9.95 -13.79 -18.06
C GLY A 695 9.79 -12.66 -19.08
N LEU A 696 8.86 -11.71 -18.87
CA LEU A 696 8.60 -10.62 -19.83
C LEU A 696 9.86 -9.77 -20.07
N LYS A 697 10.21 -9.59 -21.34
CA LYS A 697 11.30 -8.72 -21.77
C LYS A 697 10.82 -7.28 -21.83
N VAL A 698 11.42 -6.41 -21.01
CA VAL A 698 11.05 -5.00 -20.84
C VAL A 698 12.23 -4.08 -21.14
N ARG A 699 11.90 -2.85 -21.54
CA ARG A 699 12.79 -1.69 -21.62
C ARG A 699 12.79 -1.04 -20.23
N ILE A 700 13.96 -0.98 -19.61
CA ILE A 700 14.21 -0.31 -18.33
C ILE A 700 14.81 1.05 -18.68
N GLN A 701 14.04 2.11 -18.48
CA GLN A 701 14.42 3.50 -18.70
C GLN A 701 14.78 4.11 -17.33
N GLY A 702 16.02 4.57 -17.20
CA GLY A 702 16.45 5.31 -16.02
C GLY A 702 15.94 6.76 -16.03
N PRO A 703 16.15 7.51 -14.93
CA PRO A 703 15.60 8.85 -14.73
C PRO A 703 15.93 9.85 -15.85
N ASN A 704 17.07 9.70 -16.52
CA ASN A 704 17.58 10.65 -17.53
C ASN A 704 17.38 10.17 -18.98
N TYR A 705 16.66 9.06 -19.18
CA TYR A 705 16.35 8.56 -20.52
C TYR A 705 15.59 9.61 -21.35
N VAL A 706 15.99 9.76 -22.61
CA VAL A 706 15.31 10.59 -23.62
C VAL A 706 14.95 9.70 -24.81
N PRO A 707 13.70 9.71 -25.29
CA PRO A 707 13.28 8.93 -26.45
C PRO A 707 14.22 9.08 -27.66
N GLY A 708 14.58 7.95 -28.27
CA GLY A 708 15.51 7.89 -29.40
C GLY A 708 16.99 7.80 -29.03
N LYS A 709 17.37 8.08 -27.77
CA LYS A 709 18.74 7.84 -27.28
C LYS A 709 18.91 6.41 -26.73
N LYS A 710 20.17 5.95 -26.64
CA LYS A 710 20.57 4.70 -25.97
C LYS A 710 21.15 4.93 -24.56
N GLU A 711 21.32 6.19 -24.17
CA GLU A 711 21.75 6.57 -22.82
C GLU A 711 20.65 6.23 -21.82
N ASP A 712 21.02 5.67 -20.66
CA ASP A 712 20.10 5.31 -19.56
C ASP A 712 18.97 4.32 -19.95
N LEU A 713 19.24 3.44 -20.94
CA LEU A 713 18.30 2.42 -21.44
C LEU A 713 18.90 1.01 -21.37
N PHE A 714 18.18 0.07 -20.74
CA PHE A 714 18.53 -1.35 -20.72
C PHE A 714 17.35 -2.21 -21.19
N ILE A 715 17.62 -3.35 -21.84
CA ILE A 715 16.56 -4.29 -22.27
C ILE A 715 16.83 -5.66 -21.65
N LYS A 716 15.96 -6.09 -20.73
CA LYS A 716 16.15 -7.30 -19.89
C LYS A 716 14.80 -7.96 -19.61
N SER A 717 14.84 -9.25 -19.25
CA SER A 717 13.66 -9.98 -18.80
C SER A 717 13.50 -9.89 -17.29
N ILE A 718 12.26 -9.69 -16.85
CA ILE A 718 11.86 -9.78 -15.44
C ILE A 718 12.01 -11.24 -15.00
N GLN A 719 12.73 -11.51 -13.90
CA GLN A 719 12.95 -12.89 -13.45
C GLN A 719 11.71 -13.45 -12.74
N ARG A 720 11.07 -12.63 -11.91
CA ARG A 720 9.88 -13.01 -11.14
C ARG A 720 9.07 -11.78 -10.74
N THR A 721 7.76 -11.92 -10.75
CA THR A 721 6.75 -11.01 -10.18
C THR A 721 6.32 -11.52 -8.79
N VAL A 722 6.23 -10.63 -7.80
CA VAL A 722 5.84 -10.97 -6.42
C VAL A 722 4.85 -9.96 -5.85
N LEU A 723 3.93 -10.47 -5.02
CA LEU A 723 3.07 -9.66 -4.16
C LEU A 723 3.77 -9.40 -2.83
N MET A 724 3.75 -8.15 -2.38
CA MET A 724 4.33 -7.72 -1.11
C MET A 724 3.28 -7.84 0.01
N MET A 725 3.54 -8.72 0.97
CA MET A 725 2.67 -8.97 2.13
C MET A 725 3.42 -8.67 3.43
N GLY A 726 3.81 -7.40 3.59
CA GLY A 726 4.60 -6.92 4.73
C GLY A 726 5.99 -7.56 4.76
N ARG A 727 6.20 -8.49 5.70
CA ARG A 727 7.48 -9.21 5.90
C ARG A 727 7.68 -10.39 4.95
N SER A 728 6.62 -10.83 4.27
CA SER A 728 6.65 -11.96 3.32
C SER A 728 6.32 -11.52 1.90
N THR A 729 6.84 -12.26 0.92
CA THR A 729 6.51 -12.08 -0.49
C THR A 729 5.92 -13.37 -1.06
N ASP A 730 4.76 -13.28 -1.68
CA ASP A 730 4.13 -14.41 -2.37
C ASP A 730 4.34 -14.28 -3.89
N PRO A 731 4.85 -15.30 -4.59
CA PRO A 731 5.08 -15.24 -6.03
C PRO A 731 3.76 -15.27 -6.79
N ILE A 732 3.64 -14.45 -7.84
CA ILE A 732 2.48 -14.41 -8.75
C ILE A 732 3.01 -14.42 -10.18
N GLU A 733 2.34 -15.10 -11.11
CA GLU A 733 2.78 -15.22 -12.51
C GLU A 733 2.73 -13.89 -13.26
N ASP A 734 1.66 -13.12 -13.06
CA ASP A 734 1.37 -11.86 -13.73
C ASP A 734 0.66 -10.84 -12.82
N MET A 735 0.70 -9.56 -13.19
CA MET A 735 0.06 -8.47 -12.45
C MET A 735 -0.47 -7.42 -13.45
N PRO A 736 -1.80 -7.20 -13.54
CA PRO A 736 -2.40 -6.26 -14.50
C PRO A 736 -2.35 -4.80 -14.00
N ALA A 737 -2.67 -3.87 -14.90
CA ALA A 737 -2.75 -2.43 -14.65
C ALA A 737 -3.54 -2.07 -13.38
N GLY A 738 -3.10 -1.03 -12.68
CA GLY A 738 -3.68 -0.53 -11.43
C GLY A 738 -3.09 -1.13 -10.16
N ASN A 739 -2.32 -2.22 -10.26
CA ASN A 739 -1.75 -2.95 -9.11
C ASN A 739 -0.34 -2.50 -8.71
N ILE A 740 -0.03 -2.66 -7.42
CA ILE A 740 1.31 -2.52 -6.84
C ILE A 740 2.04 -3.86 -6.89
N VAL A 741 3.32 -3.86 -7.27
CA VAL A 741 4.09 -5.07 -7.58
C VAL A 741 5.54 -4.98 -7.10
N GLY A 742 6.08 -6.11 -6.63
CA GLY A 742 7.51 -6.33 -6.47
C GLY A 742 8.10 -7.10 -7.67
N LEU A 743 9.24 -6.67 -8.18
CA LEU A 743 9.94 -7.31 -9.30
C LEU A 743 11.34 -7.78 -8.90
N VAL A 744 11.73 -8.95 -9.40
CA VAL A 744 13.06 -9.56 -9.20
C VAL A 744 13.90 -9.46 -10.47
N GLY A 745 15.18 -9.08 -10.32
CA GLY A 745 16.17 -9.06 -11.41
C GLY A 745 16.34 -7.73 -12.16
N ILE A 746 15.76 -6.64 -11.64
CA ILE A 746 15.85 -5.28 -12.20
C ILE A 746 16.93 -4.43 -11.47
N ASP A 747 17.28 -4.82 -10.24
CA ASP A 747 18.18 -4.13 -9.30
C ASP A 747 19.61 -3.89 -9.82
N GLN A 748 20.05 -4.64 -10.84
CA GLN A 748 21.36 -4.42 -11.48
C GLN A 748 21.37 -3.25 -12.48
N PHE A 749 20.21 -2.95 -13.09
CA PHE A 749 20.10 -2.01 -14.22
C PHE A 749 19.48 -0.67 -13.82
N LEU A 750 18.80 -0.63 -12.68
CA LEU A 750 18.17 0.57 -12.15
C LEU A 750 18.76 0.93 -10.78
N LEU A 751 19.05 2.21 -10.57
CA LEU A 751 19.65 2.69 -9.32
C LEU A 751 18.61 3.00 -8.24
N LYS A 752 17.63 3.86 -8.53
CA LYS A 752 16.60 4.30 -7.57
C LYS A 752 15.20 4.08 -8.10
N SER A 753 14.71 5.02 -8.90
CA SER A 753 13.41 4.97 -9.60
C SER A 753 13.61 4.96 -11.11
N GLY A 754 12.57 4.58 -11.85
CA GLY A 754 12.60 4.53 -13.32
C GLY A 754 11.32 3.96 -13.92
N THR A 755 11.26 4.02 -15.25
CA THR A 755 10.10 3.56 -16.03
C THR A 755 10.43 2.23 -16.70
N LEU A 756 9.56 1.24 -16.52
CA LEU A 756 9.63 -0.05 -17.20
C LEU A 756 8.50 -0.12 -18.22
N THR A 757 8.83 -0.42 -19.47
CA THR A 757 7.86 -0.41 -20.57
C THR A 757 8.17 -1.46 -21.63
N THR A 758 7.14 -1.88 -22.37
CA THR A 758 7.30 -2.65 -23.61
C THR A 758 7.24 -1.77 -24.86
N PHE A 759 6.71 -0.55 -24.76
CA PHE A 759 6.57 0.38 -25.88
C PHE A 759 7.90 1.06 -26.22
N GLU A 760 8.24 1.12 -27.50
CA GLU A 760 9.52 1.67 -27.97
C GLU A 760 9.62 3.20 -27.79
N ASN A 761 8.54 3.90 -28.12
CA ASN A 761 8.49 5.36 -28.14
C ASN A 761 8.01 5.97 -26.81
N ALA A 762 7.87 5.16 -25.76
CA ALA A 762 7.46 5.62 -24.44
C ALA A 762 8.43 6.68 -23.88
N HIS A 763 7.86 7.77 -23.38
CA HIS A 763 8.54 8.74 -22.53
C HIS A 763 8.61 8.21 -21.09
N ASN A 764 9.48 8.79 -20.28
CA ASN A 764 9.53 8.48 -18.86
C ASN A 764 8.22 8.89 -18.15
N LEU A 765 7.86 8.12 -17.12
CA LEU A 765 7.05 8.64 -16.02
C LEU A 765 7.90 9.60 -15.20
N LYS A 766 7.32 10.75 -14.87
CA LYS A 766 7.98 11.90 -14.26
C LYS A 766 8.76 11.50 -13.01
N VAL A 767 10.00 11.95 -12.86
CA VAL A 767 10.80 11.63 -11.66
C VAL A 767 10.20 12.32 -10.42
N MET A 768 10.35 11.70 -9.23
CA MET A 768 9.90 12.30 -7.97
C MET A 768 10.79 13.50 -7.59
N LYS A 769 10.16 14.60 -7.18
CA LYS A 769 10.85 15.70 -6.49
C LYS A 769 10.87 15.40 -5.00
N PHE A 770 12.04 15.11 -4.43
CA PHE A 770 12.19 15.00 -2.98
C PHE A 770 12.09 16.40 -2.36
N SER A 771 11.23 16.55 -1.34
CA SER A 771 10.99 17.84 -0.69
C SER A 771 12.10 18.27 0.27
N VAL A 772 13.05 17.38 0.58
CA VAL A 772 14.15 17.61 1.51
C VAL A 772 15.45 17.27 0.79
N SER A 773 16.40 18.20 0.84
CA SER A 773 17.76 17.99 0.31
C SER A 773 18.64 17.30 1.36
N PRO A 774 19.55 16.41 0.97
CA PRO A 774 20.51 15.79 1.88
C PRO A 774 21.62 16.78 2.26
N VAL A 775 21.36 17.60 3.29
CA VAL A 775 22.25 18.70 3.74
C VAL A 775 23.30 18.25 4.77
N VAL A 776 23.07 17.16 5.50
CA VAL A 776 23.99 16.63 6.52
C VAL A 776 24.90 15.58 5.90
N GLN A 777 26.21 15.75 6.07
CA GLN A 777 27.25 14.93 5.46
C GLN A 777 28.21 14.36 6.51
N ARG A 778 28.73 13.15 6.28
CA ARG A 778 29.89 12.60 7.01
C ARG A 778 30.84 11.90 6.03
N SER A 779 32.15 12.07 6.23
CA SER A 779 33.17 11.27 5.55
C SER A 779 33.26 9.88 6.18
N VAL A 780 33.46 8.86 5.35
CA VAL A 780 33.46 7.45 5.73
C VAL A 780 34.70 6.75 5.18
N GLU A 781 35.46 6.13 6.07
CA GLU A 781 36.64 5.34 5.76
C GLU A 781 36.49 3.91 6.31
N VAL A 782 37.20 2.95 5.71
CA VAL A 782 37.38 1.62 6.32
C VAL A 782 38.48 1.66 7.37
N LYS A 783 38.30 0.96 8.51
CA LYS A 783 39.40 0.81 9.50
C LYS A 783 40.58 -0.01 8.95
N ASN A 784 40.35 -0.82 7.91
CA ASN A 784 41.35 -1.66 7.25
C ASN A 784 41.32 -1.39 5.74
N ALA A 785 42.44 -0.91 5.18
CA ALA A 785 42.53 -0.55 3.77
C ALA A 785 42.17 -1.69 2.79
N ASN A 786 42.37 -2.95 3.19
CA ASN A 786 42.02 -4.12 2.37
C ASN A 786 40.50 -4.27 2.16
N ASP A 787 39.67 -3.66 3.01
CA ASP A 787 38.21 -3.71 2.93
C ASP A 787 37.61 -2.59 2.05
N LEU A 788 38.43 -1.68 1.49
CA LEU A 788 37.98 -0.59 0.63
C LEU A 788 37.06 -1.02 -0.54
N PRO A 789 37.30 -2.15 -1.25
CA PRO A 789 36.38 -2.62 -2.28
C PRO A 789 34.97 -2.96 -1.76
N LYS A 790 34.86 -3.43 -0.50
CA LYS A 790 33.57 -3.70 0.14
C LYS A 790 32.85 -2.41 0.52
N LEU A 791 33.57 -1.39 0.97
CA LEU A 791 32.98 -0.06 1.22
C LEU A 791 32.44 0.55 -0.08
N VAL A 792 33.19 0.51 -1.18
CA VAL A 792 32.73 1.04 -2.48
C VAL A 792 31.48 0.31 -2.99
N GLU A 793 31.41 -1.00 -2.83
CA GLU A 793 30.22 -1.79 -3.18
C GLU A 793 29.05 -1.55 -2.19
N GLY A 794 29.32 -1.42 -0.90
CA GLY A 794 28.34 -1.08 0.13
C GLY A 794 27.72 0.30 -0.08
N LEU A 795 28.52 1.31 -0.44
CA LEU A 795 28.05 2.67 -0.76
C LEU A 795 27.11 2.67 -1.98
N LYS A 796 27.40 1.86 -3.01
CA LYS A 796 26.48 1.66 -4.15
C LYS A 796 25.16 1.05 -3.69
N ARG A 797 25.19 0.06 -2.80
CA ARG A 797 23.98 -0.59 -2.25
C ARG A 797 23.17 0.35 -1.38
N LEU A 798 23.82 1.15 -0.53
CA LEU A 798 23.18 2.18 0.27
C LEU A 798 22.45 3.21 -0.62
N SER A 799 23.14 3.71 -1.65
CA SER A 799 22.57 4.65 -2.62
C SER A 799 21.41 4.07 -3.45
N LYS A 800 21.30 2.74 -3.57
CA LYS A 800 20.11 2.07 -4.14
C LYS A 800 18.98 1.90 -3.11
N SER A 801 19.34 1.57 -1.86
CA SER A 801 18.44 1.25 -0.74
C SER A 801 17.67 2.48 -0.22
N ASP A 802 18.23 3.68 -0.36
CA ASP A 802 17.59 4.91 0.08
C ASP A 802 17.40 5.93 -1.05
N PRO A 803 16.16 6.43 -1.28
CA PRO A 803 15.91 7.39 -2.36
C PRO A 803 16.64 8.73 -2.19
N CYS A 804 16.90 9.19 -0.96
CA CYS A 804 17.49 10.51 -0.67
C CYS A 804 19.01 10.47 -0.54
N VAL A 805 19.58 9.39 0.00
CA VAL A 805 21.04 9.32 0.25
C VAL A 805 21.83 9.58 -1.03
N LEU A 806 22.84 10.45 -0.90
CA LEU A 806 23.86 10.65 -1.92
C LEU A 806 25.20 10.15 -1.38
N THR A 807 25.94 9.45 -2.24
CA THR A 807 27.29 8.98 -1.96
C THR A 807 28.23 9.57 -3.00
N THR A 808 29.20 10.36 -2.57
CA THR A 808 30.18 11.03 -3.44
C THR A 808 31.60 10.66 -3.05
N ILE A 809 32.55 10.93 -3.94
CA ILE A 809 33.99 10.80 -3.67
C ILE A 809 34.59 12.18 -3.95
N ASN A 810 35.27 12.75 -2.95
CA ASN A 810 35.94 14.03 -3.10
C ASN A 810 37.26 13.86 -3.86
N GLU A 811 37.85 14.94 -4.39
CA GLU A 811 39.17 14.88 -5.05
C GLU A 811 40.30 14.41 -4.11
N SER A 812 40.13 14.58 -2.80
CA SER A 812 41.02 14.03 -1.75
C SER A 812 40.95 12.49 -1.61
N GLY A 813 39.99 11.83 -2.29
CA GLY A 813 39.74 10.40 -2.18
C GLY A 813 38.81 9.99 -1.02
N GLU A 814 38.34 10.94 -0.21
CA GLU A 814 37.35 10.68 0.84
C GLU A 814 35.98 10.30 0.26
N HIS A 815 35.37 9.24 0.80
CA HIS A 815 33.98 8.90 0.52
C HIS A 815 33.06 9.70 1.45
N VAL A 816 32.11 10.45 0.89
CA VAL A 816 31.13 11.24 1.66
C VAL A 816 29.74 10.64 1.49
N VAL A 817 29.03 10.47 2.60
CA VAL A 817 27.61 10.08 2.63
C VAL A 817 26.79 11.27 3.11
N ALA A 818 25.79 11.66 2.33
CA ALA A 818 24.87 12.75 2.63
C ALA A 818 23.45 12.23 2.88
N GLY A 819 22.79 12.72 3.94
CA GLY A 819 21.42 12.38 4.33
C GLY A 819 20.60 13.62 4.70
N ALA A 820 19.29 13.44 4.84
CA ALA A 820 18.34 14.52 5.11
C ALA A 820 18.50 15.16 6.49
N GLY A 821 18.90 14.36 7.49
CA GLY A 821 19.09 14.77 8.87
C GLY A 821 20.03 13.83 9.63
N GLU A 822 20.32 14.16 10.90
CA GLU A 822 21.28 13.44 11.72
C GLU A 822 20.85 11.98 11.98
N LEU A 823 19.57 11.73 12.26
CA LEU A 823 19.03 10.39 12.55
C LEU A 823 19.02 9.51 11.28
N HIS A 824 18.63 10.07 10.13
CA HIS A 824 18.70 9.34 8.86
C HIS A 824 20.13 8.96 8.49
N LEU A 825 21.10 9.86 8.71
CA LEU A 825 22.50 9.55 8.44
C LEU A 825 23.07 8.53 9.44
N GLU A 826 22.70 8.59 10.73
CA GLU A 826 23.05 7.57 11.74
C GLU A 826 22.63 6.16 11.28
N ILE A 827 21.38 6.01 10.86
CA ILE A 827 20.82 4.73 10.39
C ILE A 827 21.47 4.29 9.08
N CYS A 828 21.67 5.19 8.12
CA CYS A 828 22.33 4.85 6.86
C CYS A 828 23.77 4.39 7.02
N LEU A 829 24.51 4.97 7.98
CA LEU A 829 25.88 4.55 8.29
C LEU A 829 25.92 3.22 9.04
N LYS A 830 24.92 2.96 9.90
CA LYS A 830 24.75 1.64 10.54
C LYS A 830 24.40 0.56 9.51
N ASP A 831 23.46 0.81 8.61
CA ASP A 831 23.12 -0.09 7.50
C ASP A 831 24.34 -0.35 6.58
N LEU A 832 25.20 0.66 6.39
CA LEU A 832 26.46 0.52 5.66
C LEU A 832 27.46 -0.40 6.38
N GLU A 833 27.67 -0.21 7.69
CA GLU A 833 28.60 -1.00 8.51
C GLU A 833 28.11 -2.45 8.70
N GLU A 834 26.83 -2.67 9.02
CA GLU A 834 26.28 -3.99 9.42
C GLU A 834 25.74 -4.83 8.23
N ASP A 835 25.13 -4.21 7.22
CA ASP A 835 24.35 -4.93 6.19
C ASP A 835 24.87 -4.77 4.75
N HIS A 836 25.34 -3.59 4.35
CA HIS A 836 25.73 -3.33 2.95
C HIS A 836 27.21 -3.60 2.66
N ALA A 837 28.13 -3.05 3.46
CA ALA A 837 29.57 -3.29 3.36
C ALA A 837 30.04 -4.41 4.30
N GLY A 838 29.44 -4.53 5.49
CA GLY A 838 29.75 -5.60 6.46
C GLY A 838 31.15 -5.48 7.05
N VAL A 839 31.68 -4.26 7.23
CA VAL A 839 33.05 -3.99 7.67
C VAL A 839 33.13 -2.79 8.61
N PRO A 840 34.02 -2.79 9.62
CA PRO A 840 34.14 -1.69 10.57
C PRO A 840 34.52 -0.35 9.94
N LEU A 841 33.75 0.69 10.22
CA LEU A 841 33.90 2.03 9.62
C LEU A 841 34.53 3.05 10.58
N LYS A 842 35.28 3.99 10.03
CA LYS A 842 35.73 5.22 10.68
C LYS A 842 34.92 6.36 10.06
N ILE A 843 34.11 7.02 10.90
CA ILE A 843 33.11 8.00 10.50
C ILE A 843 33.55 9.36 11.05
N SER A 844 33.50 10.42 10.23
CA SER A 844 33.83 11.78 10.67
C SER A 844 32.72 12.41 11.51
N ASP A 845 33.04 13.53 12.16
CA ASP A 845 32.05 14.49 12.64
C ASP A 845 31.16 15.00 11.49
N PRO A 846 29.92 15.41 11.77
CA PRO A 846 28.99 15.84 10.74
C PRO A 846 29.37 17.22 10.18
N VAL A 847 29.15 17.38 8.88
CA VAL A 847 29.44 18.56 8.09
C VAL A 847 28.17 18.99 7.37
N VAL A 848 27.99 20.28 7.19
CA VAL A 848 26.86 20.85 6.43
C VAL A 848 27.36 21.29 5.06
N SER A 849 26.65 20.93 3.99
CA SER A 849 26.92 21.49 2.65
C SER A 849 26.39 22.91 2.58
N MET A 850 27.25 23.84 2.15
CA MET A 850 26.93 25.26 2.05
C MET A 850 26.63 25.61 0.58
N ARG A 851 26.20 26.84 0.30
CA ARG A 851 26.12 27.37 -1.07
C ARG A 851 26.92 28.65 -1.19
N GLU A 852 27.54 28.85 -2.35
CA GLU A 852 28.22 30.10 -2.69
C GLU A 852 27.23 31.04 -3.43
N THR A 853 27.25 32.32 -3.10
CA THR A 853 26.39 33.33 -3.72
C THR A 853 27.13 34.67 -3.85
N VAL A 854 26.45 35.73 -4.31
CA VAL A 854 26.98 37.10 -4.41
C VAL A 854 26.01 38.09 -3.75
N ASN A 855 26.54 39.10 -3.07
CA ASN A 855 25.72 40.14 -2.43
C ASN A 855 25.40 41.30 -3.39
N GLU A 856 26.34 41.64 -4.27
CA GLU A 856 26.26 42.82 -5.13
C GLU A 856 26.47 42.48 -6.61
N LYS A 857 26.34 43.49 -7.48
CA LYS A 857 26.74 43.39 -8.89
C LYS A 857 28.26 43.48 -9.00
N SER A 858 28.88 42.75 -9.93
CA SER A 858 30.33 42.84 -10.16
C SER A 858 30.79 44.30 -10.31
N SER A 859 31.74 44.70 -9.44
CA SER A 859 32.33 46.04 -9.38
C SER A 859 32.98 46.51 -10.70
N MET A 860 33.39 45.57 -11.56
CA MET A 860 33.73 45.81 -12.96
C MET A 860 33.39 44.58 -13.82
N THR A 861 33.27 44.77 -15.14
CA THR A 861 33.10 43.66 -16.09
C THR A 861 34.34 42.77 -16.09
N ALA A 862 34.18 41.50 -15.73
CA ALA A 862 35.25 40.52 -15.78
C ALA A 862 35.61 40.18 -17.24
N LEU A 863 36.91 40.05 -17.52
CA LEU A 863 37.44 39.62 -18.80
C LEU A 863 38.27 38.33 -18.62
N SER A 864 38.07 37.34 -19.49
CA SER A 864 39.08 36.29 -19.70
C SER A 864 39.35 36.02 -21.18
N LYS A 865 40.59 35.61 -21.48
CA LYS A 865 41.11 35.28 -22.81
C LYS A 865 41.18 33.76 -23.00
N SER A 866 41.02 33.29 -24.24
CA SER A 866 41.30 31.89 -24.59
C SER A 866 42.78 31.55 -24.52
N PRO A 867 43.18 30.26 -24.38
CA PRO A 867 44.57 29.84 -24.46
C PRO A 867 45.29 30.33 -25.73
N ASN A 868 44.59 30.36 -26.87
CA ASN A 868 45.09 30.95 -28.13
C ASN A 868 45.04 32.50 -28.18
N LYS A 869 44.56 33.18 -27.13
CA LYS A 869 44.45 34.65 -26.96
C LYS A 869 43.53 35.39 -27.96
N HIS A 870 42.88 34.67 -28.88
CA HIS A 870 42.04 35.27 -29.92
C HIS A 870 40.58 35.48 -29.50
N ASN A 871 40.06 34.67 -28.58
CA ASN A 871 38.70 34.83 -28.04
C ASN A 871 38.77 35.56 -26.70
N ARG A 872 37.77 36.41 -26.43
CA ARG A 872 37.66 37.24 -25.22
C ARG A 872 36.21 37.22 -24.76
N LEU A 873 35.98 36.86 -23.51
CA LEU A 873 34.63 36.82 -22.92
C LEU A 873 34.51 37.91 -21.86
N TYR A 874 33.43 38.69 -21.90
CA TYR A 874 33.15 39.78 -20.96
C TYR A 874 31.87 39.49 -20.20
N VAL A 875 31.94 39.34 -18.87
CA VAL A 875 30.81 38.89 -18.04
C VAL A 875 30.71 39.73 -16.76
N ILE A 876 29.48 39.93 -16.28
CA ILE A 876 29.17 40.38 -14.93
C ILE A 876 28.33 39.32 -14.21
N ALA A 877 28.49 39.24 -12.89
CA ALA A 877 27.60 38.51 -11.98
C ALA A 877 26.78 39.52 -11.17
N GLU A 878 25.56 39.15 -10.79
CA GLU A 878 24.68 39.90 -9.89
C GLU A 878 23.74 38.94 -9.14
N PRO A 879 23.24 39.32 -7.95
CA PRO A 879 22.33 38.48 -7.18
C PRO A 879 21.01 38.24 -7.93
N LEU A 880 20.52 37.01 -7.84
CA LEU A 880 19.16 36.64 -8.23
C LEU A 880 18.22 36.84 -7.04
N GLY A 881 17.05 37.43 -7.26
CA GLY A 881 16.04 37.59 -6.22
C GLY A 881 15.62 36.24 -5.61
N GLU A 882 15.46 36.18 -4.29
CA GLU A 882 15.17 34.93 -3.57
C GLU A 882 13.84 34.31 -4.01
N GLU A 883 12.80 35.13 -4.27
CA GLU A 883 11.51 34.66 -4.81
C GLU A 883 11.63 33.97 -6.18
N VAL A 884 12.55 34.45 -7.03
CA VAL A 884 12.83 33.82 -8.34
C VAL A 884 13.58 32.51 -8.14
N SER A 885 14.54 32.49 -7.20
CA SER A 885 15.31 31.28 -6.87
C SER A 885 14.41 30.16 -6.35
N GLN A 886 13.49 30.50 -5.43
CA GLN A 886 12.47 29.58 -4.92
C GLN A 886 11.50 29.12 -6.02
N ALA A 887 11.08 30.01 -6.93
CA ALA A 887 10.21 29.64 -8.05
C ALA A 887 10.90 28.66 -9.03
N ILE A 888 12.21 28.75 -9.22
CA ILE A 888 13.01 27.80 -10.00
C ILE A 888 13.13 26.46 -9.26
N GLU A 889 13.48 26.46 -7.98
CA GLU A 889 13.63 25.24 -7.16
C GLU A 889 12.30 24.46 -7.06
N GLN A 890 11.19 25.15 -6.81
CA GLN A 890 9.83 24.60 -6.86
C GLN A 890 9.44 24.14 -8.27
N GLY A 891 10.02 24.73 -9.31
CA GLY A 891 9.80 24.40 -10.72
C GLY A 891 8.57 25.08 -11.33
N LYS A 892 8.13 26.21 -10.76
CA LYS A 892 7.21 27.16 -11.42
C LYS A 892 7.87 27.81 -12.65
N ILE A 893 9.21 27.90 -12.63
CA ILE A 893 10.05 28.34 -13.74
C ILE A 893 10.98 27.18 -14.11
N ASN A 894 10.88 26.66 -15.33
CA ASN A 894 11.63 25.49 -15.80
C ASN A 894 12.48 25.80 -17.05
N PRO A 895 13.67 25.18 -17.21
CA PRO A 895 14.41 25.20 -18.48
C PRO A 895 13.59 24.70 -19.68
N ARG A 896 12.70 23.71 -19.48
CA ARG A 896 11.88 23.09 -20.54
C ARG A 896 10.67 23.91 -20.97
N ASP A 897 10.29 24.97 -20.23
CA ASP A 897 9.14 25.82 -20.59
C ASP A 897 9.38 26.59 -21.90
N ASP A 898 8.30 26.92 -22.62
CA ASP A 898 8.40 27.86 -23.73
C ASP A 898 9.01 29.19 -23.26
N PHE A 899 10.06 29.62 -23.96
CA PHE A 899 10.86 30.77 -23.57
C PHE A 899 10.10 32.10 -23.60
N LYS A 900 8.99 32.22 -24.35
CA LYS A 900 8.15 33.43 -24.35
C LYS A 900 7.18 33.43 -23.17
N SER A 901 6.58 32.29 -22.86
CA SER A 901 5.74 32.09 -21.67
C SER A 901 6.55 32.32 -20.39
N ARG A 902 7.71 31.66 -20.27
CA ARG A 902 8.63 31.84 -19.14
C ARG A 902 9.08 33.28 -18.98
N ALA A 903 9.37 33.98 -20.09
CA ALA A 903 9.77 35.38 -20.05
C ALA A 903 8.65 36.35 -19.64
N ARG A 904 7.38 36.00 -19.87
CA ARG A 904 6.24 36.74 -19.31
C ARG A 904 6.14 36.53 -17.81
N VAL A 905 6.14 35.27 -17.33
CA VAL A 905 6.10 34.96 -15.90
C VAL A 905 7.21 35.69 -15.13
N LEU A 906 8.45 35.68 -15.64
CA LEU A 906 9.57 36.42 -15.04
C LEU A 906 9.34 37.94 -14.98
N ALA A 907 8.70 38.53 -15.99
CA ALA A 907 8.47 39.97 -16.04
C ALA A 907 7.24 40.41 -15.21
N ASP A 908 6.13 39.69 -15.36
CA ASP A 908 4.83 40.01 -14.78
C ASP A 908 4.82 39.73 -13.26
N ASP A 909 5.40 38.60 -12.81
CA ASP A 909 5.40 38.20 -11.39
C ASP A 909 6.65 38.68 -10.64
N TYR A 910 7.81 38.83 -11.32
CA TYR A 910 9.12 39.03 -10.67
C TYR A 910 9.92 40.25 -11.18
N GLY A 911 9.29 41.13 -11.98
CA GLY A 911 9.87 42.42 -12.37
C GLY A 911 11.08 42.35 -13.32
N TRP A 912 11.32 41.22 -13.99
CA TRP A 912 12.39 41.12 -15.00
C TRP A 912 12.07 41.88 -16.29
N ASP A 913 13.12 42.29 -17.02
CA ASP A 913 12.96 42.68 -18.41
C ASP A 913 12.59 41.47 -19.30
N VAL A 914 11.53 41.61 -20.09
CA VAL A 914 11.02 40.54 -20.97
C VAL A 914 12.04 40.13 -22.04
N THR A 915 12.93 41.03 -22.47
CA THR A 915 13.93 40.73 -23.50
C THR A 915 15.11 39.96 -22.93
N ASP A 916 15.59 40.32 -21.73
CA ASP A 916 16.57 39.54 -20.96
C ASP A 916 16.04 38.14 -20.64
N ALA A 917 14.80 38.03 -20.15
CA ALA A 917 14.19 36.75 -19.77
C ALA A 917 14.02 35.79 -20.96
N ARG A 918 13.86 36.31 -22.19
CA ARG A 918 13.89 35.51 -23.45
C ARG A 918 15.29 35.05 -23.85
N LYS A 919 16.33 35.73 -23.36
CA LYS A 919 17.74 35.46 -23.67
C LYS A 919 18.47 34.62 -22.61
N ILE A 920 17.74 34.03 -21.66
CA ILE A 920 18.28 33.00 -20.76
C ILE A 920 18.77 31.81 -21.62
N TRP A 921 20.08 31.55 -21.57
CA TRP A 921 20.72 30.45 -22.27
C TRP A 921 20.60 29.13 -21.52
N ALA A 922 20.80 29.17 -20.19
CA ALA A 922 20.80 27.99 -19.34
C ALA A 922 20.52 28.35 -17.88
N PHE A 923 20.00 27.36 -17.15
CA PHE A 923 19.92 27.29 -15.69
C PHE A 923 21.08 26.43 -15.19
N GLY A 924 21.54 26.60 -13.94
CA GLY A 924 22.68 25.83 -13.43
C GLY A 924 22.74 25.78 -11.90
N PRO A 925 23.43 24.80 -11.28
CA PRO A 925 24.01 23.63 -11.92
C PRO A 925 22.96 22.63 -12.45
N ASP A 926 23.43 21.61 -13.15
CA ASP A 926 22.68 20.45 -13.66
C ASP A 926 21.41 20.81 -14.47
N THR A 927 21.47 21.93 -15.20
CA THR A 927 20.38 22.50 -16.02
C THR A 927 19.11 22.91 -15.28
N THR A 928 19.03 22.77 -13.95
CA THR A 928 17.81 23.04 -13.16
C THR A 928 18.03 23.94 -11.94
N GLY A 929 19.27 24.20 -11.54
CA GLY A 929 19.56 25.03 -10.37
C GLY A 929 19.24 26.52 -10.54
N PRO A 930 19.09 27.27 -9.43
CA PRO A 930 18.71 28.68 -9.41
C PRO A 930 19.89 29.62 -9.70
N ASN A 931 20.62 29.36 -10.78
CA ASN A 931 21.59 30.29 -11.36
C ASN A 931 21.31 30.44 -12.85
N LEU A 932 21.40 31.66 -13.38
CA LEU A 932 20.96 31.99 -14.74
C LEU A 932 22.13 32.52 -15.57
N LEU A 933 22.32 31.97 -16.77
CA LEU A 933 23.19 32.54 -17.79
C LEU A 933 22.34 33.31 -18.81
N VAL A 934 22.56 34.61 -18.95
CA VAL A 934 21.78 35.53 -19.79
C VAL A 934 22.68 36.20 -20.81
N ASP A 935 22.25 36.23 -22.07
CA ASP A 935 22.93 37.00 -23.13
C ASP A 935 22.44 38.45 -23.16
N GLN A 936 23.35 39.40 -22.91
CA GLN A 936 23.10 40.84 -23.07
C GLN A 936 23.95 41.47 -24.20
N THR A 937 24.60 40.64 -25.01
CA THR A 937 25.43 41.09 -26.13
C THR A 937 24.61 41.77 -27.23
N LYS A 938 25.29 42.56 -28.07
CA LYS A 938 24.69 43.28 -29.20
C LYS A 938 25.52 43.07 -30.46
N ALA A 939 24.90 42.45 -31.48
CA ALA A 939 25.47 42.26 -32.82
C ALA A 939 26.80 41.45 -32.90
N VAL A 940 27.05 40.55 -31.95
CA VAL A 940 28.22 39.65 -31.99
C VAL A 940 28.02 38.54 -33.03
N GLN A 941 28.97 38.42 -33.97
CA GLN A 941 28.98 37.32 -34.95
C GLN A 941 29.44 36.01 -34.30
N TYR A 942 28.98 34.88 -34.83
CA TYR A 942 29.35 33.50 -34.40
C TYR A 942 28.98 33.13 -32.95
N LEU A 943 28.23 33.97 -32.22
CA LEU A 943 27.83 33.75 -30.82
C LEU A 943 27.10 32.41 -30.61
N ASN A 944 26.23 32.03 -31.55
CA ASN A 944 25.48 30.76 -31.49
C ASN A 944 26.38 29.52 -31.55
N GLU A 945 27.55 29.59 -32.20
CA GLU A 945 28.46 28.43 -32.31
C GLU A 945 29.20 28.13 -31.00
N ILE A 946 29.46 29.16 -30.19
CA ILE A 946 30.13 28.99 -28.90
C ILE A 946 29.16 28.69 -27.75
N LYS A 947 27.85 28.82 -27.97
CA LYS A 947 26.81 28.75 -26.93
C LYS A 947 26.93 27.47 -26.10
N ASP A 948 26.96 26.31 -26.75
CA ASP A 948 27.01 25.02 -26.05
C ASP A 948 28.30 24.85 -25.23
N SER A 949 29.43 25.34 -25.77
CA SER A 949 30.71 25.35 -25.06
C SER A 949 30.73 26.31 -23.87
N PHE A 950 30.11 27.48 -24.00
CA PHE A 950 29.96 28.42 -22.88
C PHE A 950 29.05 27.81 -21.81
N VAL A 951 27.90 27.26 -22.20
CA VAL A 951 26.95 26.58 -21.29
C VAL A 951 27.64 25.42 -20.57
N SER A 952 28.46 24.61 -21.24
CA SER A 952 29.26 23.55 -20.57
C SER A 952 30.22 24.13 -19.52
N GLY A 953 30.92 25.24 -19.81
CA GLY A 953 31.77 25.93 -18.84
C GLY A 953 30.98 26.53 -17.67
N PHE A 954 29.76 27.02 -17.93
CA PHE A 954 28.84 27.53 -16.92
C PHE A 954 28.30 26.44 -16.00
N GLN A 955 27.86 25.28 -16.52
CA GLN A 955 27.44 24.16 -15.67
C GLN A 955 28.55 23.75 -14.70
N TRP A 956 29.80 23.71 -15.17
CA TRP A 956 30.95 23.42 -14.31
C TRP A 956 31.18 24.51 -13.25
N ALA A 957 31.24 25.78 -13.66
CA ALA A 957 31.44 26.91 -12.74
C ALA A 957 30.32 27.08 -11.71
N THR A 958 29.09 26.66 -12.01
CA THR A 958 27.97 26.66 -11.06
C THR A 958 27.95 25.45 -10.11
N ARG A 959 28.64 24.35 -10.47
CA ARG A 959 28.75 23.15 -9.63
C ARG A 959 29.87 23.28 -8.59
N GLU A 960 30.97 23.92 -8.97
CA GLU A 960 32.14 24.17 -8.13
C GLU A 960 32.42 25.69 -8.11
N GLY A 961 32.06 26.41 -7.05
CA GLY A 961 32.34 27.83 -6.91
C GLY A 961 33.82 28.16 -6.61
N PRO A 962 34.28 29.41 -6.84
CA PRO A 962 35.68 29.79 -6.65
C PRO A 962 36.12 29.92 -5.18
N VAL A 963 35.17 30.09 -4.24
CA VAL A 963 35.49 30.39 -2.84
C VAL A 963 35.85 29.13 -2.07
N ALA A 964 35.01 28.10 -2.12
CA ALA A 964 35.17 26.86 -1.36
C ALA A 964 34.91 25.59 -2.20
N GLU A 965 34.69 25.72 -3.51
CA GLU A 965 34.21 24.66 -4.39
C GLU A 965 32.90 24.04 -3.87
N GLU A 966 31.99 24.90 -3.39
CA GLU A 966 30.59 24.53 -3.13
C GLU A 966 29.71 24.96 -4.33
N PRO A 967 28.53 24.34 -4.54
CA PRO A 967 27.61 24.75 -5.60
C PRO A 967 27.12 26.19 -5.42
N LEU A 968 26.94 26.90 -6.53
CA LEU A 968 26.38 28.26 -6.53
C LEU A 968 24.86 28.22 -6.29
N ARG A 969 24.34 29.26 -5.62
CA ARG A 969 22.89 29.53 -5.51
C ARG A 969 22.62 31.03 -5.70
N SER A 970 21.50 31.34 -6.36
CA SER A 970 20.98 32.69 -6.54
C SER A 970 21.94 33.65 -7.28
N VAL A 971 22.64 33.19 -8.33
CA VAL A 971 23.52 34.03 -9.15
C VAL A 971 23.00 34.19 -10.58
N ARG A 972 22.88 35.43 -11.04
CA ARG A 972 22.65 35.78 -12.45
C ARG A 972 23.98 36.21 -13.08
N PHE A 973 24.33 35.60 -14.21
CA PHE A 973 25.48 35.98 -15.03
C PHE A 973 24.99 36.60 -16.34
N ASN A 974 25.41 37.83 -16.63
CA ASN A 974 25.14 38.48 -17.91
C ASN A 974 26.40 38.48 -18.78
N VAL A 975 26.30 37.89 -19.98
CA VAL A 975 27.34 37.98 -21.01
C VAL A 975 27.20 39.34 -21.70
N MET A 976 28.15 40.24 -21.46
CA MET A 976 28.08 41.63 -21.89
C MET A 976 28.62 41.82 -23.31
N ASP A 977 29.75 41.17 -23.62
CA ASP A 977 30.38 41.19 -24.94
C ASP A 977 31.26 39.94 -25.13
N VAL A 978 31.54 39.59 -26.38
CA VAL A 978 32.36 38.43 -26.76
C VAL A 978 33.13 38.75 -28.06
N THR A 979 34.46 38.80 -27.97
CA THR A 979 35.34 38.83 -29.17
C THR A 979 35.67 37.40 -29.58
N LEU A 980 35.52 37.06 -30.87
CA LEU A 980 35.79 35.71 -31.38
C LEU A 980 36.74 35.73 -32.59
N HIS A 981 37.54 34.67 -32.71
CA HIS A 981 38.34 34.43 -33.91
C HIS A 981 37.43 34.14 -35.12
N ALA A 982 37.87 34.48 -36.34
CA ALA A 982 37.08 34.29 -37.57
C ALA A 982 36.84 32.80 -37.92
N ASP A 983 37.85 31.94 -37.73
CA ASP A 983 37.73 30.50 -38.02
C ASP A 983 37.23 29.69 -36.83
N ALA A 984 36.23 28.83 -37.06
CA ALA A 984 35.61 27.97 -36.04
C ALA A 984 36.60 27.00 -35.35
N ILE A 985 37.67 26.58 -36.04
CA ILE A 985 38.72 25.72 -35.47
C ILE A 985 39.37 26.38 -34.24
N HIS A 986 39.50 27.71 -34.25
CA HIS A 986 40.05 28.49 -33.15
C HIS A 986 38.99 28.91 -32.09
N ARG A 987 37.72 28.50 -32.28
CA ARG A 987 36.58 28.71 -31.36
C ARG A 987 36.09 27.43 -30.66
N GLY A 988 36.73 26.27 -30.86
CA GLY A 988 36.28 24.99 -30.33
C GLY A 988 36.21 24.91 -28.79
N GLY A 989 35.48 23.92 -28.26
CA GLY A 989 35.19 23.82 -26.82
C GLY A 989 36.41 23.86 -25.90
N GLY A 990 37.54 23.28 -26.29
CA GLY A 990 38.80 23.37 -25.52
C GLY A 990 39.39 24.78 -25.39
N GLN A 991 38.93 25.75 -26.18
CA GLN A 991 39.29 27.17 -26.06
C GLN A 991 38.22 27.96 -25.27
N ILE A 992 36.94 27.61 -25.40
CA ILE A 992 35.83 28.37 -24.80
C ILE A 992 35.50 27.90 -23.38
N ILE A 993 35.45 26.59 -23.11
CA ILE A 993 35.05 26.03 -21.81
C ILE A 993 35.96 26.54 -20.66
N PRO A 994 37.30 26.52 -20.77
CA PRO A 994 38.17 27.00 -19.68
C PRO A 994 38.05 28.51 -19.46
N THR A 995 37.88 29.28 -20.54
CA THR A 995 37.75 30.74 -20.49
C THR A 995 36.39 31.17 -19.95
N ALA A 996 35.32 30.44 -20.25
CA ALA A 996 34.01 30.62 -19.65
C ALA A 996 34.10 30.38 -18.12
N ARG A 997 34.70 29.25 -17.69
CA ARG A 997 34.91 28.98 -16.25
C ARG A 997 35.72 30.09 -15.56
N ARG A 998 36.81 30.56 -16.18
CA ARG A 998 37.65 31.66 -15.65
C ARG A 998 36.89 32.98 -15.54
N VAL A 999 36.19 33.43 -16.59
CA VAL A 999 35.48 34.72 -16.54
C VAL A 999 34.33 34.69 -15.53
N LEU A 1000 33.64 33.55 -15.39
CA LEU A 1000 32.58 33.38 -14.38
C LEU A 1000 33.15 33.51 -12.96
N TYR A 1001 34.25 32.82 -12.64
CA TYR A 1001 34.95 32.96 -11.35
C TYR A 1001 35.46 34.38 -11.08
N ALA A 1002 36.03 35.05 -12.09
CA ALA A 1002 36.42 36.44 -11.97
C ALA A 1002 35.22 37.35 -11.66
N SER A 1003 34.08 37.14 -12.32
CA SER A 1003 32.87 37.95 -12.10
C SER A 1003 32.24 37.75 -10.71
N LEU A 1004 32.26 36.52 -10.18
CA LEU A 1004 31.83 36.20 -8.81
C LEU A 1004 32.68 36.90 -7.75
N LEU A 1005 34.02 36.79 -7.85
CA LEU A 1005 34.94 37.38 -6.88
C LEU A 1005 34.92 38.92 -6.91
N LEU A 1006 34.43 39.52 -8.00
CA LEU A 1006 34.22 40.96 -8.14
C LEU A 1006 32.85 41.46 -7.62
N ALA A 1007 31.94 40.55 -7.23
CA ALA A 1007 30.53 40.81 -6.91
C ALA A 1007 30.20 40.69 -5.41
N ASP A 1008 31.20 40.87 -4.54
CA ASP A 1008 31.16 40.56 -3.10
C ASP A 1008 30.60 39.15 -2.81
N PRO A 1009 31.42 38.09 -2.98
CA PRO A 1009 30.96 36.73 -2.81
C PRO A 1009 30.60 36.46 -1.35
N ALA A 1010 29.52 35.69 -1.13
CA ALA A 1010 29.02 35.31 0.18
C ALA A 1010 28.78 33.80 0.27
N LEU A 1011 28.66 33.30 1.49
CA LEU A 1011 28.34 31.90 1.77
C LEU A 1011 26.94 31.82 2.40
N GLN A 1012 26.10 30.92 1.92
CA GLN A 1012 24.79 30.61 2.49
C GLN A 1012 24.86 29.33 3.32
N GLU A 1013 24.37 29.38 4.55
CA GLU A 1013 24.10 28.22 5.40
C GLU A 1013 22.62 27.80 5.28
N PRO A 1014 22.31 26.49 5.31
CA PRO A 1014 20.93 26.03 5.33
C PRO A 1014 20.34 26.21 6.74
N VAL A 1015 19.05 26.50 6.79
CA VAL A 1015 18.30 26.77 8.02
C VAL A 1015 17.12 25.81 8.15
N PHE A 1016 16.97 25.24 9.35
CA PHE A 1016 15.79 24.47 9.72
C PHE A 1016 14.71 25.38 10.32
N LEU A 1017 13.47 25.19 9.88
CA LEU A 1017 12.30 25.52 10.69
C LEU A 1017 12.19 24.46 11.79
N VAL A 1018 12.26 24.92 13.03
CA VAL A 1018 12.10 24.11 14.23
C VAL A 1018 10.73 24.37 14.83
N GLU A 1019 9.90 23.33 14.90
CA GLU A 1019 8.66 23.33 15.69
C GLU A 1019 8.90 22.55 16.99
N ILE A 1020 8.58 23.15 18.13
CA ILE A 1020 8.77 22.54 19.45
C ILE A 1020 7.46 22.62 20.21
N GLN A 1021 6.95 21.47 20.65
CA GLN A 1021 5.83 21.40 21.57
C GLN A 1021 6.33 21.18 23.00
N VAL A 1022 5.80 21.96 23.96
CA VAL A 1022 6.22 21.92 25.37
C VAL A 1022 5.11 22.42 26.31
N PRO A 1023 5.06 21.98 27.58
CA PRO A 1023 4.29 22.66 28.62
C PRO A 1023 4.89 24.04 28.96
N GLU A 1024 4.05 25.00 29.33
CA GLU A 1024 4.45 26.37 29.72
C GLU A 1024 5.65 26.42 30.70
N GLN A 1025 5.66 25.52 31.68
CA GLN A 1025 6.66 25.42 32.74
C GLN A 1025 8.10 25.16 32.23
N ALA A 1026 8.25 24.57 31.04
CA ALA A 1026 9.55 24.25 30.45
C ALA A 1026 9.95 25.16 29.27
N MET A 1027 9.14 26.17 28.93
CA MET A 1027 9.44 27.19 27.90
C MET A 1027 10.80 27.87 28.11
N GLY A 1028 11.16 28.20 29.35
CA GLY A 1028 12.45 28.83 29.68
C GLY A 1028 13.68 28.01 29.27
N GLY A 1029 13.57 26.68 29.24
CA GLY A 1029 14.62 25.80 28.73
C GLY A 1029 14.83 25.93 27.22
N ILE A 1030 13.75 26.14 26.46
CA ILE A 1030 13.79 26.28 25.00
C ILE A 1030 14.58 27.53 24.59
N TYR A 1031 14.22 28.71 25.11
CA TYR A 1031 14.88 29.96 24.73
C TYR A 1031 16.38 29.93 25.01
N ASN A 1032 16.79 29.34 26.13
CA ASN A 1032 18.20 29.20 26.49
C ASN A 1032 18.96 28.36 25.45
N VAL A 1033 18.44 27.18 25.09
CA VAL A 1033 19.08 26.30 24.10
C VAL A 1033 19.07 26.92 22.69
N LEU A 1034 17.96 27.51 22.25
CA LEU A 1034 17.87 28.17 20.94
C LEU A 1034 18.83 29.37 20.85
N THR A 1035 18.79 30.30 21.82
CA THR A 1035 19.64 31.50 21.81
C THR A 1035 21.12 31.13 21.80
N ARG A 1036 21.52 30.12 22.58
CA ARG A 1036 22.90 29.58 22.60
C ARG A 1036 23.35 29.05 21.25
N ARG A 1037 22.43 28.56 20.42
CA ARG A 1037 22.65 27.91 19.12
C ARG A 1037 22.22 28.78 17.93
N ARG A 1038 22.26 30.11 18.08
CA ARG A 1038 21.89 31.11 17.06
C ARG A 1038 20.44 30.98 16.53
N GLY A 1039 19.56 30.32 17.28
CA GLY A 1039 18.17 30.13 16.92
C GLY A 1039 17.32 31.38 17.17
N HIS A 1040 16.37 31.66 16.27
CA HIS A 1040 15.48 32.81 16.34
C HIS A 1040 14.01 32.35 16.42
N VAL A 1041 13.38 32.54 17.58
CA VAL A 1041 11.93 32.32 17.77
C VAL A 1041 11.16 33.46 17.11
N PHE A 1042 10.15 33.12 16.31
CA PHE A 1042 9.31 34.10 15.59
C PHE A 1042 7.80 33.89 15.78
N SER A 1043 7.36 32.76 16.34
CA SER A 1043 5.96 32.48 16.63
C SER A 1043 5.83 31.57 17.85
N GLU A 1044 4.87 31.93 18.72
CA GLU A 1044 4.58 31.27 19.99
C GLU A 1044 3.06 31.23 20.16
N GLU A 1045 2.48 30.03 20.17
CA GLU A 1045 1.02 29.85 20.21
C GLU A 1045 0.62 28.84 21.28
N GLN A 1046 -0.29 29.23 22.18
CA GLN A 1046 -0.90 28.32 23.15
C GLN A 1046 -1.99 27.49 22.49
N ARG A 1047 -1.96 26.16 22.66
CA ARG A 1047 -3.01 25.28 22.14
C ARG A 1047 -4.25 25.29 23.03
N VAL A 1048 -5.31 25.92 22.53
CA VAL A 1048 -6.60 26.06 23.21
C VAL A 1048 -7.14 24.71 23.67
N GLY A 1049 -7.35 24.57 24.99
CA GLY A 1049 -7.82 23.32 25.62
C GLY A 1049 -6.71 22.38 26.11
N THR A 1050 -5.44 22.77 25.98
CA THR A 1050 -4.28 22.02 26.50
C THR A 1050 -3.30 22.96 27.21
N PRO A 1051 -2.46 22.47 28.14
CA PRO A 1051 -1.39 23.27 28.76
C PRO A 1051 -0.14 23.40 27.87
N LEU A 1052 -0.23 23.06 26.58
CA LEU A 1052 0.90 23.00 25.65
C LEU A 1052 1.01 24.29 24.83
N PHE A 1053 2.26 24.72 24.63
CA PHE A 1053 2.66 25.77 23.71
C PHE A 1053 3.37 25.15 22.51
N THR A 1054 3.16 25.76 21.34
CA THR A 1054 3.91 25.46 20.10
C THR A 1054 4.82 26.65 19.83
N VAL A 1055 6.13 26.40 19.79
CA VAL A 1055 7.16 27.40 19.50
C VAL A 1055 7.73 27.11 18.12
N LYS A 1056 7.74 28.11 17.23
CA LYS A 1056 8.38 28.04 15.91
C LYS A 1056 9.60 28.96 15.88
N ALA A 1057 10.73 28.39 15.47
CA ALA A 1057 12.01 29.07 15.41
C ALA A 1057 12.81 28.69 14.16
N TYR A 1058 13.67 29.58 13.71
CA TYR A 1058 14.71 29.26 12.73
C TYR A 1058 15.99 28.82 13.45
N LEU A 1059 16.63 27.74 13.00
CA LEU A 1059 17.88 27.21 13.55
C LEU A 1059 18.85 26.84 12.41
N PRO A 1060 20.06 27.39 12.34
CA PRO A 1060 21.04 26.98 11.34
C PRO A 1060 21.41 25.49 11.51
N VAL A 1061 21.48 24.74 10.41
CA VAL A 1061 21.72 23.27 10.45
C VAL A 1061 23.05 22.93 11.15
N MET A 1062 24.07 23.77 11.02
CA MET A 1062 25.35 23.56 11.69
C MET A 1062 25.25 23.64 13.22
N GLU A 1063 24.26 24.39 13.74
CA GLU A 1063 23.95 24.53 15.16
C GLU A 1063 22.90 23.50 15.63
N SER A 1064 22.40 22.62 14.76
CA SER A 1064 21.42 21.61 15.14
C SER A 1064 22.03 20.32 15.70
N PHE A 1065 23.34 20.09 15.52
CA PHE A 1065 24.00 18.87 15.99
C PHE A 1065 23.97 18.77 17.52
N GLY A 1066 23.38 17.69 18.04
CA GLY A 1066 23.14 17.52 19.48
C GLY A 1066 22.03 18.41 20.08
N PHE A 1067 21.32 19.22 19.27
CA PHE A 1067 20.23 20.09 19.74
C PHE A 1067 19.15 19.31 20.49
N ASN A 1068 18.76 18.13 19.98
CA ASN A 1068 17.74 17.29 20.60
C ASN A 1068 18.14 16.80 22.00
N ALA A 1069 19.43 16.55 22.23
CA ALA A 1069 19.95 16.12 23.54
C ALA A 1069 20.00 17.29 24.52
N ASP A 1070 20.52 18.44 24.08
CA ASP A 1070 20.53 19.69 24.85
C ASP A 1070 19.12 20.12 25.26
N LEU A 1071 18.17 20.11 24.32
CA LEU A 1071 16.81 20.53 24.54
C LEU A 1071 16.11 19.61 25.55
N ARG A 1072 16.22 18.28 25.37
CA ARG A 1072 15.69 17.31 26.35
C ARG A 1072 16.30 17.51 27.73
N ALA A 1073 17.61 17.77 27.84
CA ALA A 1073 18.24 18.04 29.13
C ALA A 1073 17.71 19.34 29.77
N ALA A 1074 17.56 20.42 28.99
CA ALA A 1074 17.08 21.72 29.45
C ALA A 1074 15.58 21.73 29.82
N THR A 1075 14.78 20.81 29.27
CA THR A 1075 13.33 20.71 29.51
C THR A 1075 12.93 19.45 30.27
N SER A 1076 13.86 18.74 30.92
CA SER A 1076 13.61 17.47 31.63
C SER A 1076 12.84 16.42 30.79
N GLY A 1077 13.13 16.37 29.49
CA GLY A 1077 12.48 15.46 28.52
C GLY A 1077 11.10 15.89 28.01
N GLN A 1078 10.58 17.05 28.43
CA GLN A 1078 9.22 17.50 28.10
C GLN A 1078 9.06 18.15 26.71
N ALA A 1079 10.15 18.60 26.08
CA ALA A 1079 10.10 19.21 24.76
C ALA A 1079 10.46 18.22 23.64
N PHE A 1080 9.65 18.25 22.57
CA PHE A 1080 9.84 17.44 21.37
C PHE A 1080 10.08 18.37 20.18
N PRO A 1081 11.33 18.51 19.72
CA PRO A 1081 11.65 19.33 18.55
C PRO A 1081 11.48 18.53 17.26
N GLN A 1082 11.01 19.20 16.21
CA GLN A 1082 11.08 18.71 14.84
C GLN A 1082 11.72 19.75 13.96
N MET A 1083 12.61 19.31 13.07
CA MET A 1083 13.43 20.17 12.22
C MET A 1083 13.13 19.84 10.76
N VAL A 1084 12.68 20.83 9.99
CA VAL A 1084 12.42 20.72 8.55
C VAL A 1084 13.30 21.73 7.83
N PHE A 1085 13.94 21.32 6.73
CA PHE A 1085 14.66 22.28 5.88
C PHE A 1085 13.68 23.32 5.33
N ASP A 1086 13.97 24.59 5.59
CA ASP A 1086 13.07 25.70 5.27
C ASP A 1086 13.65 26.59 4.16
N HIS A 1087 14.81 27.21 4.42
CA HIS A 1087 15.46 28.11 3.46
C HIS A 1087 17.00 28.13 3.59
N TRP A 1088 17.64 28.85 2.66
CA TRP A 1088 19.06 29.20 2.72
C TRP A 1088 19.22 30.63 3.21
N GLN A 1089 20.11 30.86 4.18
CA GLN A 1089 20.39 32.18 4.74
C GLN A 1089 21.87 32.53 4.55
N ILE A 1090 22.19 33.80 4.27
CA ILE A 1090 23.59 34.27 4.22
C ILE A 1090 24.21 34.09 5.62
N LEU A 1091 25.34 33.39 5.70
CA LEU A 1091 26.10 33.16 6.91
C LEU A 1091 26.61 34.52 7.46
N PRO A 1092 26.18 34.95 8.66
CA PRO A 1092 26.56 36.25 9.20
C PRO A 1092 28.04 36.30 9.61
N GLY A 1093 28.56 37.53 9.77
CA GLY A 1093 29.87 37.76 10.38
C GLY A 1093 31.00 38.20 9.44
N GLY A 1094 30.70 38.54 8.18
CA GLY A 1094 31.63 39.23 7.27
C GLY A 1094 31.75 38.59 5.89
N SER A 1095 32.82 38.93 5.17
CA SER A 1095 33.10 38.36 3.83
C SER A 1095 33.93 37.08 3.95
N PRO A 1096 33.62 36.01 3.18
CA PRO A 1096 34.42 34.77 3.13
C PRO A 1096 35.84 34.97 2.59
N LEU A 1097 36.14 36.13 1.98
CA LEU A 1097 37.50 36.48 1.53
C LEU A 1097 38.42 36.93 2.68
N LYS A 1098 37.86 37.24 3.86
CA LYS A 1098 38.59 37.71 5.04
C LYS A 1098 38.80 36.56 6.05
N PRO A 1099 40.02 36.03 6.26
CA PRO A 1099 40.25 34.84 7.08
C PRO A 1099 39.85 34.94 8.55
N ASP A 1100 39.76 36.17 9.09
CA ASP A 1100 39.33 36.47 10.46
C ASP A 1100 37.80 36.42 10.64
N SER A 1101 37.03 36.57 9.57
CA SER A 1101 35.56 36.51 9.60
C SER A 1101 35.04 35.09 9.86
N LEU A 1102 33.82 34.97 10.41
CA LEU A 1102 33.21 33.64 10.62
C LEU A 1102 33.07 32.87 9.28
N PRO A 1103 32.57 33.46 8.17
CA PRO A 1103 32.61 32.81 6.86
C PRO A 1103 34.01 32.44 6.38
N GLY A 1104 35.00 33.30 6.59
CA GLY A 1104 36.40 33.05 6.19
C GLY A 1104 37.02 31.87 6.92
N GLN A 1105 36.76 31.72 8.22
CA GLN A 1105 37.20 30.57 9.02
C GLN A 1105 36.53 29.26 8.56
N VAL A 1106 35.24 29.30 8.19
CA VAL A 1106 34.52 28.14 7.64
C VAL A 1106 35.09 27.75 6.28
N VAL A 1107 35.34 28.73 5.41
CA VAL A 1107 35.93 28.53 4.08
C VAL A 1107 37.36 27.97 4.19
N ALA A 1108 38.23 28.55 5.03
CA ALA A 1108 39.59 28.05 5.24
C ALA A 1108 39.60 26.58 5.67
N LYS A 1109 38.78 26.20 6.66
CA LYS A 1109 38.63 24.80 7.10
C LYS A 1109 38.11 23.88 5.99
N SER A 1110 37.11 24.31 5.21
CA SER A 1110 36.57 23.53 4.09
C SER A 1110 37.62 23.31 3.00
N ARG A 1111 38.36 24.37 2.63
CA ARG A 1111 39.44 24.33 1.62
C ARG A 1111 40.57 23.40 2.03
N VAL A 1112 41.04 23.49 3.28
CA VAL A 1112 42.08 22.58 3.83
C VAL A 1112 41.61 21.11 3.77
N ARG A 1113 40.36 20.82 4.16
CA ARG A 1113 39.79 19.47 4.06
C ARG A 1113 39.69 18.96 2.62
N LYS A 1114 39.36 19.83 1.65
CA LYS A 1114 39.34 19.51 0.22
C LYS A 1114 40.73 19.39 -0.42
N GLY A 1115 41.82 19.66 0.32
CA GLY A 1115 43.19 19.67 -0.22
C GLY A 1115 43.53 20.93 -1.04
N LEU A 1116 42.68 21.96 -0.98
CA LEU A 1116 42.87 23.24 -1.66
C LEU A 1116 43.80 24.15 -0.87
N LYS A 1117 44.37 25.16 -1.54
CA LYS A 1117 45.09 26.25 -0.86
C LYS A 1117 44.15 26.94 0.13
N GLU A 1118 44.56 27.07 1.39
CA GLU A 1118 43.76 27.66 2.47
C GLU A 1118 43.22 29.05 2.13
N ALA A 1119 44.06 29.92 1.59
CA ALA A 1119 43.63 31.23 1.09
C ALA A 1119 42.73 31.11 -0.15
N VAL A 1120 41.64 31.87 -0.17
CA VAL A 1120 40.75 31.99 -1.33
C VAL A 1120 41.51 32.67 -2.48
N PRO A 1121 41.38 32.20 -3.73
CA PRO A 1121 42.01 32.86 -4.87
C PRO A 1121 41.44 34.27 -5.10
N ASP A 1122 42.32 35.26 -5.24
CA ASP A 1122 41.96 36.61 -5.68
C ASP A 1122 41.43 36.61 -7.13
N TYR A 1123 40.54 37.55 -7.48
CA TYR A 1123 39.96 37.68 -8.83
C TYR A 1123 41.03 37.81 -9.92
N THR A 1124 42.19 38.41 -9.61
CA THR A 1124 43.35 38.55 -10.52
C THR A 1124 43.93 37.21 -10.99
N ASN A 1125 43.66 36.09 -10.32
CA ASN A 1125 44.05 34.76 -10.80
C ASN A 1125 43.23 34.31 -12.04
N TYR A 1126 42.02 34.85 -12.19
CA TYR A 1126 41.06 34.49 -13.23
C TYR A 1126 40.83 35.61 -14.26
N TYR A 1127 40.99 36.86 -13.84
CA TYR A 1127 40.82 38.06 -14.65
C TYR A 1127 42.04 38.35 -15.53
N ASP A 1128 41.83 38.47 -16.84
CA ASP A 1128 42.87 38.83 -17.81
C ASP A 1128 42.79 40.33 -18.15
N LYS A 1129 43.92 41.05 -18.05
CA LYS A 1129 44.03 42.43 -18.56
C LYS A 1129 44.07 42.45 -20.08
N LEU A 1130 43.49 43.50 -20.69
CA LEU A 1130 43.40 43.70 -22.15
C LEU A 1130 44.77 43.69 -22.86
#